data_AF-A0A0D8XDZ0-F1
#
_entry.id   AF-A0A0D8XDZ0-F1
#
_cell.length_a   1.000
_cell.length_b   1.000
_cell.length_c   1.000
_cell.angle_alpha   90.00
_cell.angle_beta   90.00
_cell.angle_gamma   90.00
#
_symmetry.space_group_name_H-M   'P 1'
#
loop_
_entity.id
_entity.type
_entity.pdbx_description
1 polymer ?
#
loop_
_entity_poly.entity_id
_entity_poly.type
_entity_poly.pdbx_seq_one_letter_code
_entity_poly.pdbx_strand_id
1 'polypeptide(L)'
;MLTLAKRGAASVLSRRTFAFSAPASDGKRSNISNYKVVDHAYDAIVVGAGGAGLRAAMGLSEGGLKTAVITKIFPTRSHTIAAQGGINAAIGSMNKDDWRWHFYDTVKGSDWLGDQDAIHYMTREACRAVIELENYGLTCCVADRTGHSLLHTLYGASLQYDCNYFVEYFALDLIMDKGACVGVVAMNLEDGSIHRFRSKNTVLATGGYGRAYFSCTSAHTCTGDGTALVARAGINNTDMEFVQFHPTGIYGAGCLITEGSRGEGGFLVNSKGERFMERYAPTAKDLASRDVVSRAMTVEILEGRGVGPEQDHIYLQLHHLPAQQLHERLPGITETAMIFANVDVTKEPIPVLPTVHYCMGGIPTNYKGEVITYSKEKGDQIVPGLYAAGECSAQSVHGANRLGANSLLDLVIFGRACAITILGHTKPGVGVPDLPKDAGESSIDNIDSILHKNGGVPTAKVRLDLQKTMQKHAAVFRRGDILQEGVKKVQDIYKNYNNLQVSDRSLIWNSDLIETLELQNLLINAIQTIVAAENRKESRGAHARDDFPTRIDEYDYSKPVESQKKKPMEKYLVGFILLLKTLIVLVVGSLALIIFEFVRIMDEAITCAVEACQRGSLEGLEAALEKGVSANAHDADGCTLLHWAAINNRVPIVKRLLELGADPNVVGGILVSSPLHWASRVGHISSSALLVKAGAVCDVRDSQGYTPIHLAVQSNQSVLVAYMLEKFSYCKDITDNSGMTPAMWAAYRTFGMFPIRLIIQSGANLNAQEHLSGNTALHIATQERNHSSIRELLNGGADISIRNKQQETPLDIAKNMRNHKAIGFMLGITALMFFQLHYGVVAALLLAILLLSQCFMKFDMHSTSSSLIPIGVSVAEPTVMVITWLVFSDPGVIEHQFDAHAAFVRSIEQCELVNYCFTCWVDKPQGAKHCSVSLPSPRDSTRHISVHYSCRCVLHFDHHCPWLHQCITTRNLRMFLVFVASVAISAALYSCAGILYIVAELQKLDIG
;
A
#
# COMPACT_ATOMS: atom_id res chain seq x y z
N MET A 1 32.46 -13.32 30.81
CA MET A 1 32.36 -12.76 29.45
C MET A 1 31.20 -13.38 28.64
N LEU A 2 31.05 -14.70 28.58
CA LEU A 2 29.90 -15.36 27.90
C LEU A 2 28.51 -15.07 28.53
N THR A 3 28.45 -14.75 29.83
CA THR A 3 27.20 -14.36 30.52
C THR A 3 26.77 -12.93 30.24
N LEU A 4 27.71 -12.04 29.87
CA LEU A 4 27.43 -10.68 29.40
C LEU A 4 26.90 -10.71 27.95
N ALA A 5 27.38 -11.64 27.13
CA ALA A 5 26.85 -11.88 25.78
C ALA A 5 25.39 -12.41 25.80
N LYS A 6 25.01 -13.22 26.79
CA LYS A 6 23.63 -13.73 26.92
C LYS A 6 22.58 -12.66 27.26
N ARG A 7 22.96 -11.57 27.93
CA ARG A 7 22.03 -10.44 28.21
C ARG A 7 21.94 -9.44 27.06
N GLY A 8 22.95 -9.35 26.20
CA GLY A 8 22.94 -8.50 25.00
C GLY A 8 22.29 -9.12 23.77
N ALA A 9 22.12 -10.45 23.72
CA ALA A 9 21.60 -11.15 22.55
C ALA A 9 20.05 -11.17 22.45
N ALA A 10 19.33 -10.94 23.56
CA ALA A 10 17.85 -11.02 23.56
C ALA A 10 17.16 -9.77 22.99
N SER A 11 17.88 -8.66 22.76
CA SER A 11 17.30 -7.39 22.26
C SER A 11 17.57 -7.10 20.78
N VAL A 12 18.30 -7.97 20.06
CA VAL A 12 18.85 -7.63 18.73
C VAL A 12 18.17 -8.36 17.54
N LEU A 13 17.26 -9.30 17.79
CA LEU A 13 16.64 -10.12 16.72
C LEU A 13 15.18 -9.78 16.38
N SER A 14 14.77 -8.52 16.59
CA SER A 14 13.53 -7.96 16.03
C SER A 14 13.88 -7.07 14.84
N ARG A 15 13.29 -7.36 13.67
CA ARG A 15 13.40 -6.57 12.43
C ARG A 15 13.34 -5.07 12.74
N ARG A 16 14.47 -4.37 12.58
CA ARG A 16 14.52 -2.92 12.40
C ARG A 16 15.44 -2.62 11.22
N THR A 17 14.82 -2.24 10.11
CA THR A 17 15.34 -1.17 9.26
C THR A 17 15.95 -0.10 10.16
N PHE A 18 17.26 0.14 10.04
CA PHE A 18 17.92 1.24 10.75
C PHE A 18 17.49 2.57 10.12
N ALA A 19 16.26 2.98 10.43
CA ALA A 19 15.88 4.38 10.45
C ALA A 19 16.72 5.08 11.52
N PHE A 20 16.96 6.38 11.35
CA PHE A 20 17.48 7.28 12.39
C PHE A 20 16.44 7.49 13.51
N SER A 21 15.79 6.42 13.96
CA SER A 21 15.11 6.43 15.24
C SER A 21 16.19 6.56 16.31
N ALA A 22 15.98 7.51 17.23
CA ALA A 22 16.67 7.57 18.52
C ALA A 22 16.90 6.15 19.08
N PRO A 23 18.01 5.90 19.83
CA PRO A 23 18.31 4.58 20.35
C PRO A 23 17.06 3.99 21.00
N ALA A 24 16.69 2.78 20.56
CA ALA A 24 15.58 2.04 21.13
C ALA A 24 15.70 2.11 22.66
N SER A 25 14.66 2.66 23.30
CA SER A 25 14.61 2.82 24.73
C SER A 25 14.70 1.45 25.39
N ASP A 26 15.86 1.15 25.97
CA ASP A 26 15.97 0.20 27.08
C ASP A 26 15.02 0.69 28.18
N GLY A 27 13.77 0.21 28.19
CA GLY A 27 12.84 0.29 29.32
C GLY A 27 12.54 1.68 29.92
N LYS A 28 12.99 2.79 29.33
CA LYS A 28 12.63 4.14 29.77
C LYS A 28 11.23 4.47 29.24
N ARG A 29 10.31 4.80 30.15
CA ARG A 29 9.05 5.47 29.81
C ARG A 29 9.39 6.76 29.07
N SER A 30 8.78 6.99 27.90
CA SER A 30 8.93 8.24 27.14
C SER A 30 8.65 9.46 28.02
N ASN A 31 9.37 10.55 27.78
CA ASN A 31 9.17 11.82 28.50
C ASN A 31 7.93 12.58 28.02
N ILE A 32 7.13 12.02 27.12
CA ILE A 32 5.92 12.64 26.57
C ILE A 32 4.95 13.19 27.62
N SER A 33 4.87 12.56 28.80
CA SER A 33 4.02 13.05 29.91
C SER A 33 4.43 14.41 30.47
N ASN A 34 5.67 14.84 30.24
CA ASN A 34 6.21 16.11 30.73
C ASN A 34 5.91 17.28 29.80
N TYR A 35 5.41 17.01 28.58
CA TYR A 35 5.16 18.00 27.56
C TYR A 35 3.66 18.08 27.25
N LYS A 36 3.14 19.30 27.07
CA LYS A 36 1.78 19.50 26.59
C LYS A 36 1.71 19.11 25.11
N VAL A 37 0.99 18.04 24.80
CA VAL A 37 0.78 17.58 23.42
C VAL A 37 -0.61 17.99 22.93
N VAL A 38 -0.67 18.60 21.74
CA VAL A 38 -1.92 19.05 21.09
C VAL A 38 -2.06 18.37 19.73
N ASP A 39 -3.20 17.72 19.50
CA ASP A 39 -3.48 17.01 18.25
C ASP A 39 -4.34 17.85 17.30
N HIS A 40 -3.97 17.84 16.02
CA HIS A 40 -4.61 18.61 14.96
C HIS A 40 -4.96 17.74 13.77
N ALA A 41 -6.17 17.88 13.21
CA ALA A 41 -6.61 17.12 12.03
C ALA A 41 -6.87 18.04 10.83
N TYR A 42 -6.20 17.74 9.72
CA TYR A 42 -6.22 18.49 8.46
C TYR A 42 -6.23 17.55 7.25
N ASP A 43 -6.82 17.99 6.14
CA ASP A 43 -6.82 17.22 4.89
C ASP A 43 -5.43 17.23 4.24
N ALA A 44 -4.72 18.35 4.40
CA ALA A 44 -3.35 18.55 3.94
C ALA A 44 -2.55 19.42 4.92
N ILE A 45 -1.24 19.14 5.02
CA ILE A 45 -0.27 19.94 5.78
C ILE A 45 0.79 20.45 4.81
N VAL A 46 1.17 21.70 4.95
CA VAL A 46 2.33 22.30 4.27
C VAL A 46 3.34 22.74 5.32
N VAL A 47 4.58 22.26 5.23
CA VAL A 47 5.68 22.65 6.12
C VAL A 47 6.61 23.60 5.38
N GLY A 48 6.59 24.87 5.78
CA GLY A 48 7.29 25.98 5.15
C GLY A 48 6.33 26.94 4.47
N ALA A 49 6.56 28.25 4.64
CA ALA A 49 5.73 29.32 4.08
C ALA A 49 6.53 30.29 3.18
N GLY A 50 7.54 29.77 2.47
CA GLY A 50 8.17 30.47 1.35
C GLY A 50 7.31 30.42 0.09
N GLY A 51 7.87 30.80 -1.07
CA GLY A 51 7.12 30.84 -2.33
C GLY A 51 6.42 29.52 -2.70
N ALA A 52 7.12 28.38 -2.56
CA ALA A 52 6.55 27.06 -2.86
C ALA A 52 5.45 26.67 -1.88
N GLY A 53 5.68 26.86 -0.58
CA GLY A 53 4.75 26.52 0.47
C GLY A 53 3.45 27.33 0.40
N LEU A 54 3.55 28.65 0.22
CA LEU A 54 2.37 29.50 0.03
C LEU A 54 1.60 29.12 -1.23
N ARG A 55 2.28 28.84 -2.35
CA ARG A 55 1.61 28.45 -3.59
C ARG A 55 0.90 27.10 -3.47
N ALA A 56 1.49 26.13 -2.75
CA ALA A 56 0.88 24.84 -2.46
C ALA A 56 -0.35 25.00 -1.54
N ALA A 57 -0.18 25.72 -0.42
CA ALA A 57 -1.24 25.94 0.56
C ALA A 57 -2.46 26.65 -0.04
N MET A 58 -2.22 27.70 -0.83
CA MET A 58 -3.25 28.41 -1.57
C MET A 58 -3.99 27.49 -2.54
N GLY A 59 -3.27 26.70 -3.34
CA GLY A 59 -3.88 25.77 -4.30
C GLY A 59 -4.70 24.67 -3.64
N LEU A 60 -4.25 24.14 -2.49
CA LEU A 60 -4.98 23.12 -1.73
C LEU A 60 -6.28 23.70 -1.14
N SER A 61 -6.20 24.89 -0.56
CA SER A 61 -7.35 25.58 0.05
C SER A 61 -8.35 26.06 -1.01
N GLU A 62 -7.87 26.53 -2.16
CA GLU A 62 -8.69 26.84 -3.34
C GLU A 62 -9.48 25.61 -3.83
N GLY A 63 -8.86 24.42 -3.76
CA GLY A 63 -9.52 23.14 -4.04
C GLY A 63 -10.46 22.63 -2.94
N GLY A 64 -10.66 23.41 -1.87
CA GLY A 64 -11.58 23.13 -0.77
C GLY A 64 -11.01 22.23 0.33
N LEU A 65 -9.71 21.91 0.33
CA LEU A 65 -9.09 21.10 1.39
C LEU A 65 -8.76 21.96 2.61
N LYS A 66 -9.10 21.46 3.80
CA LYS A 66 -8.70 22.09 5.07
C LYS A 66 -7.18 21.94 5.23
N THR A 67 -6.46 23.05 5.09
CA THR A 67 -4.99 23.04 4.96
C THR A 67 -4.32 23.75 6.15
N ALA A 68 -3.34 23.09 6.79
CA ALA A 68 -2.48 23.70 7.79
C ALA A 68 -1.15 24.13 7.16
N VAL A 69 -0.66 25.34 7.49
CA VAL A 69 0.64 25.84 7.06
C VAL A 69 1.53 26.04 8.28
N ILE A 70 2.51 25.15 8.46
CA ILE A 70 3.44 25.14 9.59
C ILE A 70 4.73 25.85 9.16
N THR A 71 5.10 26.93 9.83
CA THR A 71 6.29 27.69 9.47
C THR A 71 7.04 28.20 10.70
N LYS A 72 8.37 28.01 10.73
CA LYS A 72 9.21 28.45 11.86
C LYS A 72 9.43 29.96 11.94
N ILE A 73 9.04 30.68 10.90
CA ILE A 73 9.11 32.15 10.81
C ILE A 73 7.84 32.67 10.16
N PHE A 74 7.54 33.95 10.39
CA PHE A 74 6.47 34.63 9.66
C PHE A 74 6.69 34.52 8.13
N PRO A 75 5.65 34.23 7.32
CA PRO A 75 5.81 33.87 5.91
C PRO A 75 6.68 34.81 5.08
N THR A 76 6.49 36.13 5.21
CA THR A 76 7.27 37.13 4.45
C THR A 76 8.73 37.27 4.91
N ARG A 77 9.16 36.58 5.97
CA ARG A 77 10.56 36.50 6.39
C ARG A 77 11.32 35.33 5.76
N SER A 78 10.63 34.50 4.97
CA SER A 78 11.23 33.39 4.22
C SER A 78 12.29 33.87 3.23
N HIS A 79 13.31 33.04 2.98
CA HIS A 79 14.44 33.40 2.12
C HIS A 79 14.04 33.78 0.69
N THR A 80 12.88 33.33 0.20
CA THR A 80 12.28 33.80 -1.07
C THR A 80 12.24 35.33 -1.17
N ILE A 81 12.05 36.06 -0.06
CA ILE A 81 12.01 37.53 -0.04
C ILE A 81 13.31 38.17 -0.55
N ALA A 82 14.43 37.48 -0.38
CA ALA A 82 15.76 37.98 -0.70
C ALA A 82 16.17 37.72 -2.17
N ALA A 83 15.32 37.04 -2.96
CA ALA A 83 15.64 36.84 -4.37
C ALA A 83 15.54 38.18 -5.13
N GLN A 84 16.58 38.52 -5.90
CA GLN A 84 16.70 39.82 -6.57
C GLN A 84 16.38 39.72 -8.07
N GLY A 85 17.11 38.85 -8.78
CA GLY A 85 17.26 38.91 -10.23
C GLY A 85 15.99 38.82 -11.08
N GLY A 86 15.12 37.83 -10.85
CA GLY A 86 13.94 37.63 -11.72
C GLY A 86 13.33 36.24 -11.65
N ILE A 87 12.28 36.03 -12.46
CA ILE A 87 11.62 34.75 -12.73
C ILE A 87 11.56 34.55 -14.25
N ASN A 88 12.00 33.39 -14.75
CA ASN A 88 12.05 33.13 -16.20
C ASN A 88 10.69 32.65 -16.73
N ALA A 89 10.29 33.16 -17.89
CA ALA A 89 9.23 32.59 -18.72
C ALA A 89 9.36 33.10 -20.16
N ALA A 90 9.13 32.23 -21.16
CA ALA A 90 9.17 32.56 -22.57
C ALA A 90 7.91 33.33 -23.04
N ILE A 91 7.68 34.51 -22.46
CA ILE A 91 6.51 35.37 -22.73
C ILE A 91 6.60 36.00 -24.14
N GLY A 92 7.82 36.20 -24.64
CA GLY A 92 8.06 36.81 -25.94
C GLY A 92 7.79 38.32 -25.99
N SER A 93 7.82 39.01 -24.85
CA SER A 93 7.52 40.45 -24.74
C SER A 93 8.61 41.37 -25.29
N MET A 94 9.88 40.95 -25.22
CA MET A 94 11.03 41.73 -25.70
C MET A 94 11.50 41.28 -27.08
N ASN A 95 11.54 39.97 -27.30
CA ASN A 95 11.92 39.32 -28.54
C ASN A 95 11.03 38.08 -28.73
N LYS A 96 10.90 37.57 -29.95
CA LYS A 96 10.24 36.28 -30.19
C LYS A 96 10.96 35.19 -29.39
N ASP A 97 10.21 34.38 -28.65
CA ASP A 97 10.73 33.33 -27.78
C ASP A 97 9.80 32.08 -27.82
N ASP A 98 10.30 30.93 -27.39
CA ASP A 98 9.57 29.67 -27.31
C ASP A 98 10.02 28.88 -26.07
N TRP A 99 9.07 28.33 -25.31
CA TRP A 99 9.37 27.55 -24.11
C TRP A 99 10.31 26.36 -24.38
N ARG A 100 10.36 25.85 -25.62
CA ARG A 100 11.29 24.78 -26.03
C ARG A 100 12.75 25.23 -26.03
N TRP A 101 13.02 26.52 -26.22
CA TRP A 101 14.36 27.09 -26.10
C TRP A 101 14.76 27.19 -24.62
N HIS A 102 13.84 27.66 -23.77
CA HIS A 102 14.04 27.63 -22.32
C HIS A 102 14.23 26.21 -21.78
N PHE A 103 13.50 25.22 -22.32
CA PHE A 103 13.73 23.80 -22.04
C PHE A 103 15.16 23.38 -22.38
N TYR A 104 15.62 23.66 -23.61
CA TYR A 104 16.97 23.31 -24.05
C TYR A 104 18.04 23.95 -23.16
N ASP A 105 17.90 25.24 -22.87
CA ASP A 105 18.84 25.97 -22.02
C ASP A 105 18.88 25.39 -20.61
N THR A 106 17.73 25.01 -20.05
CA THR A 106 17.64 24.40 -18.72
C THR A 106 18.27 23.00 -18.69
N VAL A 107 18.01 22.15 -19.69
CA VAL A 107 18.65 20.83 -19.81
C VAL A 107 20.17 20.97 -19.93
N LYS A 108 20.64 21.85 -20.82
CA LYS A 108 22.07 22.12 -20.99
C LYS A 108 22.69 22.71 -19.71
N GLY A 109 22.00 23.66 -19.08
CA GLY A 109 22.43 24.33 -17.85
C GLY A 109 22.56 23.38 -16.66
N SER A 110 21.70 22.36 -16.60
CA SER A 110 21.75 21.26 -15.62
C SER A 110 22.91 20.29 -15.82
N ASP A 111 23.70 20.47 -16.89
CA ASP A 111 24.76 19.58 -17.35
C ASP A 111 24.26 18.13 -17.55
N TRP A 112 23.07 18.02 -18.15
CA TRP A 112 22.36 16.78 -18.49
C TRP A 112 22.08 15.84 -17.31
N LEU A 113 22.21 16.32 -16.08
CA LEU A 113 21.78 15.59 -14.88
C LEU A 113 20.31 15.86 -14.54
N GLY A 114 19.71 16.89 -15.14
CA GLY A 114 18.34 17.27 -14.84
C GLY A 114 17.29 16.38 -15.52
N ASP A 115 16.23 16.07 -14.77
CA ASP A 115 15.14 15.20 -15.23
C ASP A 115 14.28 15.94 -16.26
N GLN A 116 14.33 15.47 -17.52
CA GLN A 116 13.77 16.21 -18.64
C GLN A 116 12.24 16.27 -18.64
N ASP A 117 11.55 15.32 -18.01
CA ASP A 117 10.10 15.38 -17.82
C ASP A 117 9.71 16.50 -16.87
N ALA A 118 10.43 16.67 -15.76
CA ALA A 118 10.27 17.78 -14.83
C ALA A 118 10.65 19.12 -15.46
N ILE A 119 11.76 19.18 -16.22
CA ILE A 119 12.17 20.41 -16.94
C ILE A 119 11.13 20.79 -17.99
N HIS A 120 10.59 19.83 -18.73
CA HIS A 120 9.51 20.06 -19.69
C HIS A 120 8.28 20.62 -19.00
N TYR A 121 7.83 20.00 -17.90
CA TYR A 121 6.69 20.50 -17.14
C TYR A 121 6.91 21.95 -16.67
N MET A 122 8.10 22.24 -16.12
CA MET A 122 8.48 23.57 -15.63
C MET A 122 8.48 24.62 -16.74
N THR A 123 9.18 24.38 -17.85
CA THR A 123 9.32 25.42 -18.89
C THR A 123 8.03 25.61 -19.70
N ARG A 124 7.24 24.56 -19.91
CA ARG A 124 5.94 24.65 -20.58
C ARG A 124 4.91 25.42 -19.77
N GLU A 125 4.84 25.21 -18.45
CA GLU A 125 3.88 25.91 -17.58
C GLU A 125 4.35 27.32 -17.18
N ALA A 126 5.59 27.71 -17.52
CA ALA A 126 6.20 28.96 -17.04
C ALA A 126 5.42 30.22 -17.40
N CYS A 127 5.00 30.36 -18.65
CA CYS A 127 4.25 31.54 -19.08
C CYS A 127 2.93 31.68 -18.33
N ARG A 128 2.22 30.55 -18.11
CA ARG A 128 0.98 30.53 -17.34
C ARG A 128 1.23 30.91 -15.88
N ALA A 129 2.29 30.39 -15.26
CA ALA A 129 2.63 30.69 -13.88
C ALA A 129 2.96 32.17 -13.66
N VAL A 130 3.72 32.79 -14.57
CA VAL A 130 4.04 34.23 -14.47
C VAL A 130 2.81 35.10 -14.70
N ILE A 131 1.93 34.75 -15.64
CA ILE A 131 0.65 35.45 -15.85
C ILE A 131 -0.27 35.29 -14.62
N GLU A 132 -0.29 34.12 -13.98
CA GLU A 132 -1.05 33.89 -12.75
C GLU A 132 -0.57 34.82 -11.63
N LEU A 133 0.75 34.97 -11.45
CA LEU A 133 1.32 35.90 -10.47
C LEU A 133 0.97 37.36 -10.76
N GLU A 134 1.04 37.77 -12.03
CA GLU A 134 0.66 39.13 -12.45
C GLU A 134 -0.81 39.42 -12.12
N ASN A 135 -1.72 38.48 -12.42
CA ASN A 135 -3.13 38.59 -12.08
C ASN A 135 -3.41 38.63 -10.57
N TYR A 136 -2.54 38.07 -9.73
CA TYR A 136 -2.60 38.24 -8.26
C TYR A 136 -2.12 39.61 -7.78
N GLY A 137 -1.66 40.47 -8.69
CA GLY A 137 -1.16 41.82 -8.40
C GLY A 137 0.36 41.91 -8.26
N LEU A 138 1.12 40.93 -8.76
CA LEU A 138 2.57 41.07 -8.87
C LEU A 138 2.91 42.10 -9.95
N THR A 139 3.55 43.20 -9.58
CA THR A 139 4.16 44.09 -10.56
C THR A 139 5.39 43.43 -11.18
N CYS A 140 5.30 42.89 -12.40
CA CYS A 140 6.38 42.09 -13.01
C CYS A 140 7.71 42.84 -13.22
N CYS A 141 7.69 44.18 -13.32
CA CYS A 141 8.89 45.01 -13.39
C CYS A 141 9.26 45.56 -12.00
N VAL A 142 9.94 44.74 -11.18
CA VAL A 142 10.30 45.07 -9.78
C VAL A 142 11.79 45.23 -9.55
N ALA A 143 12.49 45.76 -10.57
CA ALA A 143 13.93 46.00 -10.56
C ALA A 143 14.70 44.77 -10.05
N ASP A 144 15.47 44.92 -8.97
CA ASP A 144 16.25 43.86 -8.32
C ASP A 144 15.59 43.34 -7.02
N ARG A 145 14.26 43.38 -6.93
CA ARG A 145 13.47 42.97 -5.75
C ARG A 145 12.38 41.96 -6.07
N THR A 146 12.59 41.11 -7.08
CA THR A 146 11.57 40.18 -7.59
C THR A 146 11.01 39.24 -6.53
N GLY A 147 11.87 38.66 -5.69
CA GLY A 147 11.48 37.77 -4.61
C GLY A 147 10.65 38.46 -3.53
N HIS A 148 10.97 39.73 -3.22
CA HIS A 148 10.21 40.53 -2.27
C HIS A 148 8.77 40.69 -2.75
N SER A 149 8.58 41.20 -3.96
CA SER A 149 7.25 41.41 -4.52
C SER A 149 6.49 40.08 -4.68
N LEU A 150 7.15 39.03 -5.20
CA LEU A 150 6.53 37.71 -5.38
C LEU A 150 6.01 37.15 -4.05
N LEU A 151 6.82 37.19 -2.99
CA LEU A 151 6.43 36.62 -1.71
C LEU A 151 5.30 37.43 -1.03
N HIS A 152 5.35 38.76 -1.12
CA HIS A 152 4.27 39.61 -0.63
C HIS A 152 2.96 39.41 -1.39
N THR A 153 3.02 39.26 -2.72
CA THR A 153 1.85 38.95 -3.55
C THR A 153 1.26 37.59 -3.18
N LEU A 154 2.08 36.53 -3.10
CA LEU A 154 1.59 35.20 -2.72
C LEU A 154 1.02 35.18 -1.30
N TYR A 155 1.66 35.85 -0.35
CA TYR A 155 1.14 35.94 1.01
C TYR A 155 -0.19 36.69 1.03
N GLY A 156 -0.29 37.86 0.38
CA GLY A 156 -1.53 38.63 0.27
C GLY A 156 -2.66 37.84 -0.41
N ALA A 157 -2.37 37.11 -1.49
CA ALA A 157 -3.32 36.24 -2.16
C ALA A 157 -3.78 35.08 -1.27
N SER A 158 -2.87 34.47 -0.52
CA SER A 158 -3.19 33.34 0.36
C SER A 158 -4.21 33.69 1.46
N LEU A 159 -4.29 34.96 1.87
CA LEU A 159 -5.25 35.45 2.88
C LEU A 159 -6.70 35.47 2.37
N GLN A 160 -6.89 35.32 1.06
CA GLN A 160 -8.23 35.21 0.46
C GLN A 160 -8.81 33.79 0.60
N TYR A 161 -8.00 32.83 1.04
CA TYR A 161 -8.36 31.42 1.21
C TYR A 161 -8.25 31.02 2.68
N ASP A 162 -8.96 29.96 3.08
CA ASP A 162 -9.01 29.44 4.46
C ASP A 162 -7.76 28.60 4.82
N CYS A 163 -6.58 29.21 4.66
CA CYS A 163 -5.29 28.63 5.05
C CYS A 163 -5.08 28.80 6.57
N ASN A 164 -4.95 27.72 7.33
CA ASN A 164 -4.71 27.80 8.77
C ASN A 164 -3.20 27.88 9.06
N TYR A 165 -2.71 29.09 9.36
CA TYR A 165 -1.29 29.34 9.63
C TYR A 165 -0.90 29.05 11.08
N PHE A 166 0.15 28.24 11.23
CA PHE A 166 0.86 27.96 12.48
C PHE A 166 2.24 28.60 12.35
N VAL A 167 2.30 29.90 12.69
CA VAL A 167 3.49 30.74 12.57
C VAL A 167 4.36 30.56 13.81
N GLU A 168 5.67 30.49 13.60
CA GLU A 168 6.68 30.21 14.64
C GLU A 168 6.47 28.81 15.26
N TYR A 169 6.22 27.84 14.37
CA TYR A 169 6.20 26.41 14.68
C TYR A 169 7.39 25.72 14.02
N PHE A 170 8.25 25.10 14.81
CA PHE A 170 9.41 24.37 14.33
C PHE A 170 9.07 22.90 14.11
N ALA A 171 9.07 22.43 12.86
CA ALA A 171 8.82 21.03 12.53
C ALA A 171 10.00 20.15 12.96
N LEU A 172 9.71 19.08 13.71
CA LEU A 172 10.69 18.23 14.38
C LEU A 172 10.93 16.93 13.62
N ASP A 173 9.87 16.21 13.27
CA ASP A 173 9.92 14.93 12.55
C ASP A 173 8.63 14.69 11.74
N LEU A 174 8.75 13.88 10.68
CA LEU A 174 7.60 13.28 10.01
C LEU A 174 7.02 12.17 10.88
N ILE A 175 5.70 12.03 10.86
CA ILE A 175 5.03 10.86 11.44
C ILE A 175 4.82 9.85 10.31
N MET A 176 5.57 8.75 10.36
CA MET A 176 5.49 7.67 9.38
C MET A 176 4.71 6.49 9.96
N ASP A 177 3.76 5.94 9.20
CA ASP A 177 3.09 4.67 9.51
C ASP A 177 3.10 3.76 8.28
N LYS A 178 3.62 2.54 8.44
CA LYS A 178 3.69 1.51 7.37
C LYS A 178 4.24 2.03 6.03
N GLY A 179 5.22 2.94 6.08
CA GLY A 179 5.86 3.53 4.90
C GLY A 179 5.11 4.74 4.29
N ALA A 180 3.95 5.11 4.82
CA ALA A 180 3.23 6.32 4.44
C ALA A 180 3.50 7.46 5.44
N CYS A 181 3.53 8.70 4.95
CA CYS A 181 3.54 9.88 5.81
C CYS A 181 2.11 10.20 6.25
N VAL A 182 1.87 10.17 7.56
CA VAL A 182 0.54 10.41 8.17
C VAL A 182 0.47 11.70 8.99
N GLY A 183 1.56 12.49 9.01
CA GLY A 183 1.58 13.75 9.71
C GLY A 183 2.97 14.31 9.99
N VAL A 184 3.01 15.34 10.84
CA VAL A 184 4.22 16.04 11.28
C VAL A 184 4.11 16.36 12.77
N VAL A 185 5.22 16.24 13.50
CA VAL A 185 5.35 16.76 14.86
C VAL A 185 6.07 18.10 14.80
N ALA A 186 5.56 19.10 15.51
CA ALA A 186 6.18 20.42 15.59
C ALA A 186 6.15 20.98 17.02
N MET A 187 7.07 21.88 17.34
CA MET A 187 7.08 22.64 18.59
C MET A 187 6.58 24.06 18.32
N ASN A 188 5.62 24.53 19.12
CA ASN A 188 5.24 25.93 19.14
C ASN A 188 6.30 26.72 19.90
N LEU A 189 6.95 27.69 19.23
CA LEU A 189 8.01 28.48 19.85
C LEU A 189 7.46 29.48 20.88
N GLU A 190 6.20 29.89 20.76
CA GLU A 190 5.58 30.90 21.62
C GLU A 190 5.24 30.37 23.03
N ASP A 191 4.81 29.11 23.14
CA ASP A 191 4.38 28.52 24.42
C ASP A 191 5.13 27.22 24.80
N GLY A 192 6.02 26.72 23.94
CA GLY A 192 6.81 25.52 24.17
C GLY A 192 6.04 24.20 24.07
N SER A 193 4.77 24.23 23.66
CA SER A 193 3.95 23.01 23.52
C SER A 193 4.27 22.24 22.24
N ILE A 194 4.00 20.94 22.27
CA ILE A 194 4.25 20.01 21.16
C ILE A 194 2.94 19.74 20.44
N HIS A 195 2.98 19.81 19.11
CA HIS A 195 1.81 19.68 18.27
C HIS A 195 2.00 18.52 17.29
N ARG A 196 1.00 17.64 17.19
CA ARG A 196 0.97 16.58 16.18
C ARG A 196 -0.12 16.89 15.18
N PHE A 197 0.28 17.13 13.94
CA PHE A 197 -0.61 17.39 12.83
C PHE A 197 -0.80 16.10 12.05
N ARG A 198 -1.99 15.50 12.13
CA ARG A 198 -2.38 14.29 11.37
C ARG A 198 -3.04 14.67 10.05
N SER A 199 -2.55 14.08 8.97
CA SER A 199 -3.03 14.34 7.61
C SER A 199 -2.69 13.18 6.68
N LYS A 200 -3.48 13.03 5.60
CA LYS A 200 -3.15 12.10 4.51
C LYS A 200 -2.04 12.61 3.60
N ASN A 201 -1.88 13.94 3.53
CA ASN A 201 -0.99 14.60 2.59
C ASN A 201 -0.14 15.62 3.34
N THR A 202 1.18 15.52 3.19
CA THR A 202 2.16 16.44 3.76
C THR A 202 3.08 16.95 2.66
N VAL A 203 3.14 18.27 2.48
CA VAL A 203 4.03 18.95 1.52
C VAL A 203 5.18 19.60 2.27
N LEU A 204 6.41 19.24 1.92
CA LEU A 204 7.63 19.86 2.44
C LEU A 204 8.11 20.97 1.50
N ALA A 205 8.24 22.19 2.02
CA ALA A 205 8.66 23.40 1.31
C ALA A 205 9.62 24.25 2.18
N THR A 206 10.57 23.60 2.84
CA THR A 206 11.38 24.16 3.94
C THR A 206 12.62 24.94 3.51
N GLY A 207 12.91 25.02 2.20
CA GLY A 207 14.11 25.66 1.67
C GLY A 207 15.40 24.85 1.81
N GLY A 208 16.52 25.41 1.35
CA GLY A 208 17.82 24.75 1.34
C GLY A 208 18.61 24.78 2.65
N TYR A 209 19.87 24.37 2.57
CA TYR A 209 20.78 24.19 3.72
C TYR A 209 22.11 24.95 3.59
N GLY A 210 22.12 26.08 2.88
CA GLY A 210 23.34 26.87 2.63
C GLY A 210 24.10 27.28 3.90
N ARG A 211 23.43 27.33 5.07
CA ARG A 211 24.07 27.62 6.37
C ARG A 211 24.99 26.52 6.91
N ALA A 212 25.11 25.39 6.20
CA ALA A 212 26.17 24.42 6.44
C ALA A 212 27.56 24.99 6.10
N TYR A 213 27.63 26.10 5.36
CA TYR A 213 28.86 26.78 4.96
C TYR A 213 29.08 28.09 5.73
N PHE A 214 30.34 28.50 5.83
CA PHE A 214 30.72 29.73 6.53
C PHE A 214 30.31 30.98 5.76
N SER A 215 30.56 31.01 4.45
CA SER A 215 30.14 32.10 3.57
C SER A 215 28.98 31.62 2.69
N CYS A 216 27.78 32.14 2.96
CA CYS A 216 26.58 31.86 2.17
C CYS A 216 25.68 33.10 2.05
N THR A 217 24.99 33.23 0.93
CA THR A 217 23.93 34.23 0.72
C THR A 217 22.62 33.87 1.44
N SER A 218 22.49 32.62 1.88
CA SER A 218 21.30 32.08 2.52
C SER A 218 21.00 32.77 3.85
N ALA A 219 19.72 32.92 4.19
CA ALA A 219 19.32 33.43 5.50
C ALA A 219 19.83 32.52 6.63
N HIS A 220 19.92 33.03 7.86
CA HIS A 220 20.31 32.22 9.03
C HIS A 220 19.40 31.01 9.26
N THR A 221 18.15 31.10 8.80
CA THR A 221 17.11 30.08 8.92
C THR A 221 17.16 29.00 7.83
N CYS A 222 18.07 29.07 6.86
CA CYS A 222 18.23 28.06 5.79
C CYS A 222 19.10 26.88 6.25
N THR A 223 18.52 26.03 7.08
CA THR A 223 19.21 24.96 7.84
C THR A 223 18.91 23.55 7.33
N GLY A 224 18.15 23.41 6.23
CA GLY A 224 17.81 22.12 5.63
C GLY A 224 16.94 21.24 6.52
N ASP A 225 15.92 21.83 7.14
CA ASP A 225 15.11 21.09 8.10
C ASP A 225 14.35 19.96 7.41
N GLY A 226 13.65 20.23 6.29
CA GLY A 226 12.91 19.21 5.54
C GLY A 226 13.77 18.08 4.97
N THR A 227 14.97 18.40 4.46
CA THR A 227 15.91 17.37 4.01
C THR A 227 16.41 16.50 5.17
N ALA A 228 16.54 17.07 6.38
CA ALA A 228 16.86 16.31 7.57
C ALA A 228 15.66 15.50 8.11
N LEU A 229 14.43 16.01 8.00
CA LEU A 229 13.20 15.30 8.37
C LEU A 229 13.07 13.98 7.58
N VAL A 230 13.24 14.02 6.26
CA VAL A 230 13.15 12.81 5.43
C VAL A 230 14.30 11.84 5.71
N ALA A 231 15.51 12.36 5.95
CA ALA A 231 16.67 11.54 6.30
C ALA A 231 16.46 10.80 7.62
N ARG A 232 15.87 11.47 8.63
CA ARG A 232 15.50 10.84 9.90
C ARG A 232 14.42 9.76 9.74
N ALA A 233 13.47 10.00 8.83
CA ALA A 233 12.44 9.03 8.43
C ALA A 233 12.99 7.84 7.60
N GLY A 234 14.29 7.80 7.29
CA GLY A 234 14.92 6.73 6.51
C GLY A 234 14.76 6.86 5.00
N ILE A 235 14.35 8.03 4.51
CA ILE A 235 14.25 8.36 3.09
C ILE A 235 15.55 9.07 2.66
N ASN A 236 16.15 8.63 1.56
CA ASN A 236 17.41 9.19 1.08
C ASN A 236 17.20 10.50 0.32
N ASN A 237 18.03 11.50 0.61
CA ASN A 237 18.18 12.66 -0.28
C ASN A 237 19.02 12.28 -1.51
N THR A 238 18.91 13.06 -2.59
CA THR A 238 19.69 12.90 -3.83
C THR A 238 20.51 14.16 -4.14
N ASP A 239 21.61 13.99 -4.88
CA ASP A 239 22.40 15.08 -5.50
C ASP A 239 22.94 16.14 -4.52
N MET A 240 23.11 15.76 -3.25
CA MET A 240 23.51 16.66 -2.16
C MET A 240 24.90 17.29 -2.34
N GLU A 241 25.76 16.73 -3.19
CA GLU A 241 27.09 17.26 -3.52
C GLU A 241 27.05 18.48 -4.44
N PHE A 242 25.94 18.70 -5.14
CA PHE A 242 25.76 19.82 -6.07
C PHE A 242 25.27 21.04 -5.29
N VAL A 243 26.25 21.83 -4.85
CA VAL A 243 26.06 23.12 -4.16
C VAL A 243 26.53 24.23 -5.09
N GLN A 244 25.64 25.14 -5.46
CA GLN A 244 25.97 26.27 -6.34
C GLN A 244 26.60 27.41 -5.54
N PHE A 245 27.71 27.90 -6.08
CA PHE A 245 28.36 29.13 -5.63
C PHE A 245 27.93 30.26 -6.58
N HIS A 246 27.35 31.32 -6.03
CA HIS A 246 27.10 32.53 -6.80
C HIS A 246 28.39 33.34 -6.88
N PRO A 247 28.81 33.82 -8.07
CA PRO A 247 30.08 34.52 -8.23
C PRO A 247 30.18 35.78 -7.36
N THR A 248 29.09 36.53 -7.25
CA THR A 248 29.09 37.89 -6.66
C THR A 248 28.37 37.95 -5.32
N GLY A 249 28.82 37.19 -4.32
CA GLY A 249 28.47 37.47 -2.92
C GLY A 249 29.35 38.59 -2.38
N ILE A 250 28.78 39.55 -1.65
CA ILE A 250 29.56 40.66 -1.09
C ILE A 250 30.59 40.11 -0.10
N TYR A 251 31.82 40.61 -0.18
CA TYR A 251 32.88 40.21 0.72
C TYR A 251 32.56 40.60 2.17
N GLY A 252 32.90 39.72 3.12
CA GLY A 252 32.52 39.86 4.52
C GLY A 252 31.10 39.36 4.82
N ALA A 253 30.08 40.14 4.47
CA ALA A 253 28.69 39.86 4.87
C ALA A 253 28.03 38.69 4.11
N GLY A 254 28.52 38.36 2.90
CA GLY A 254 27.98 37.28 2.07
C GLY A 254 26.64 37.57 1.41
N CYS A 255 26.07 38.78 1.57
CA CYS A 255 24.86 39.23 0.89
C CYS A 255 25.00 39.12 -0.64
N LEU A 256 23.93 38.68 -1.30
CA LEU A 256 23.90 38.55 -2.76
C LEU A 256 23.98 39.93 -3.43
N ILE A 257 24.87 40.07 -4.40
CA ILE A 257 24.77 41.08 -5.45
C ILE A 257 24.26 40.39 -6.72
N THR A 258 23.10 40.82 -7.20
CA THR A 258 22.39 40.20 -8.32
C THR A 258 23.27 40.00 -9.56
N GLU A 259 23.08 38.85 -10.22
CA GLU A 259 23.65 38.59 -11.54
C GLU A 259 23.19 39.62 -12.59
N GLY A 260 22.03 40.25 -12.37
CA GLY A 260 21.57 41.39 -13.18
C GLY A 260 22.59 42.52 -13.25
N SER A 261 23.45 42.71 -12.25
CA SER A 261 24.53 43.71 -12.30
C SER A 261 25.51 43.45 -13.45
N ARG A 262 25.79 42.19 -13.79
CA ARG A 262 26.59 41.82 -14.98
C ARG A 262 25.77 41.92 -16.27
N GLY A 263 24.49 41.54 -16.21
CA GLY A 263 23.54 41.65 -17.34
C GLY A 263 23.35 43.08 -17.83
N GLU A 264 23.34 44.06 -16.92
CA GLU A 264 23.22 45.49 -17.20
C GLU A 264 24.55 46.13 -17.68
N GLY A 265 25.63 45.34 -17.77
CA GLY A 265 26.93 45.78 -18.31
C GLY A 265 28.07 45.85 -17.28
N GLY A 266 27.84 45.44 -16.03
CA GLY A 266 28.89 45.28 -15.03
C GLY A 266 29.90 44.17 -15.37
N PHE A 267 31.12 44.28 -14.87
CA PHE A 267 32.17 43.28 -15.12
C PHE A 267 33.10 43.07 -13.93
N LEU A 268 33.75 41.90 -13.90
CA LEU A 268 34.66 41.50 -12.84
C LEU A 268 36.10 41.92 -13.14
N VAL A 269 36.80 42.40 -12.11
CA VAL A 269 38.16 42.96 -12.22
C VAL A 269 39.06 42.44 -11.11
N ASN A 270 40.26 41.99 -11.47
CA ASN A 270 41.27 41.53 -10.52
C ASN A 270 42.14 42.69 -9.99
N SER A 271 43.15 42.40 -9.15
CA SER A 271 44.01 43.44 -8.56
C SER A 271 44.91 44.19 -9.56
N LYS A 272 45.02 43.69 -10.79
CA LYS A 272 45.74 44.36 -11.88
C LYS A 272 44.83 45.28 -12.71
N GLY A 273 43.55 45.38 -12.38
CA GLY A 273 42.55 46.08 -13.20
C GLY A 273 42.19 45.33 -14.49
N GLU A 274 42.55 44.04 -14.60
CA GLU A 274 42.21 43.21 -15.77
C GLU A 274 40.76 42.71 -15.66
N ARG A 275 39.98 42.89 -16.73
CA ARG A 275 38.71 42.18 -16.94
C ARG A 275 38.96 40.73 -17.33
N PHE A 276 39.39 39.93 -16.36
CA PHE A 276 39.93 38.58 -16.59
C PHE A 276 38.96 37.60 -17.25
N MET A 277 37.64 37.80 -17.15
CA MET A 277 36.66 36.91 -17.78
C MET A 277 36.76 36.85 -19.31
N GLU A 278 37.36 37.85 -19.97
CA GLU A 278 37.64 37.79 -21.41
C GLU A 278 38.65 36.69 -21.78
N ARG A 279 39.53 36.32 -20.84
CA ARG A 279 40.49 35.23 -21.01
C ARG A 279 39.87 33.86 -20.74
N TYR A 280 39.03 33.74 -19.70
CA TYR A 280 38.43 32.45 -19.32
C TYR A 280 37.23 32.07 -20.19
N ALA A 281 36.44 33.04 -20.66
CA ALA A 281 35.27 32.82 -21.50
C ALA A 281 35.20 33.87 -22.62
N PRO A 282 35.96 33.74 -23.72
CA PRO A 282 36.10 34.81 -24.73
C PRO A 282 34.79 35.28 -25.36
N THR A 283 33.81 34.37 -25.53
CA THR A 283 32.51 34.69 -26.12
C THR A 283 31.52 35.26 -25.08
N ALA A 284 31.33 34.57 -23.96
CA ALA A 284 30.31 34.92 -22.97
C ALA A 284 30.78 35.94 -21.92
N LYS A 285 32.10 36.06 -21.72
CA LYS A 285 32.75 36.92 -20.73
C LYS A 285 32.13 36.71 -19.34
N ASP A 286 31.76 37.80 -18.67
CA ASP A 286 31.12 37.80 -17.36
C ASP A 286 29.73 37.16 -17.35
N LEU A 287 29.10 36.93 -18.51
CA LEU A 287 27.80 36.25 -18.64
C LEU A 287 27.91 34.74 -18.87
N ALA A 288 29.11 34.18 -18.69
CA ALA A 288 29.28 32.73 -18.63
C ALA A 288 28.49 32.10 -17.47
N SER A 289 28.34 30.77 -17.46
CA SER A 289 27.64 30.07 -16.39
C SER A 289 28.29 30.29 -15.02
N ARG A 290 27.47 30.26 -13.96
CA ARG A 290 27.89 30.59 -12.58
C ARG A 290 29.09 29.78 -12.09
N ASP A 291 29.15 28.50 -12.47
CA ASP A 291 30.25 27.60 -12.13
C ASP A 291 31.56 28.01 -12.83
N VAL A 292 31.51 28.41 -14.11
CA VAL A 292 32.67 28.91 -14.86
C VAL A 292 33.20 30.20 -14.25
N VAL A 293 32.32 31.17 -13.98
CA VAL A 293 32.72 32.45 -13.39
C VAL A 293 33.28 32.25 -11.98
N SER A 294 32.64 31.44 -11.15
CA SER A 294 33.11 31.16 -9.78
C SER A 294 34.46 30.46 -9.75
N ARG A 295 34.70 29.50 -10.67
CA ARG A 295 36.00 28.86 -10.84
C ARG A 295 37.06 29.87 -11.29
N ALA A 296 36.77 30.69 -12.30
CA ALA A 296 37.72 31.70 -12.78
C ALA A 296 38.11 32.69 -11.66
N MET A 297 37.14 33.22 -10.91
CA MET A 297 37.40 34.07 -9.75
C MET A 297 38.28 33.39 -8.70
N THR A 298 38.00 32.12 -8.40
CA THR A 298 38.79 31.36 -7.43
C THR A 298 40.22 31.14 -7.91
N VAL A 299 40.43 30.86 -9.20
CA VAL A 299 41.78 30.75 -9.80
C VAL A 299 42.53 32.08 -9.73
N GLU A 300 41.88 33.20 -10.07
CA GLU A 300 42.50 34.53 -9.95
C GLU A 300 42.98 34.82 -8.53
N ILE A 301 42.16 34.51 -7.52
CA ILE A 301 42.50 34.67 -6.10
C ILE A 301 43.69 33.76 -5.73
N LEU A 302 43.63 32.47 -6.08
CA LEU A 302 44.68 31.49 -5.74
C LEU A 302 46.02 31.80 -6.43
N GLU A 303 46.00 32.42 -7.60
CA GLU A 303 47.20 32.85 -8.33
C GLU A 303 47.70 34.24 -7.90
N GLY A 304 47.23 34.76 -6.75
CA GLY A 304 47.71 36.01 -6.15
C GLY A 304 47.23 37.27 -6.87
N ARG A 305 46.13 37.19 -7.63
CA ARG A 305 45.50 38.33 -8.30
C ARG A 305 44.20 38.79 -7.61
N GLY A 306 43.94 38.32 -6.39
CA GLY A 306 42.86 38.84 -5.56
C GLY A 306 43.12 40.28 -5.11
N VAL A 307 42.05 41.00 -4.77
CA VAL A 307 42.03 42.40 -4.34
C VAL A 307 41.93 42.50 -2.81
N GLY A 308 42.06 43.72 -2.27
CA GLY A 308 42.05 43.98 -0.84
C GLY A 308 43.38 43.61 -0.14
N PRO A 309 43.48 43.87 1.17
CA PRO A 309 44.72 43.65 1.93
C PRO A 309 45.17 42.19 1.97
N GLU A 310 44.22 41.25 1.96
CA GLU A 310 44.48 39.79 2.04
C GLU A 310 44.53 39.11 0.66
N GLN A 311 44.30 39.85 -0.44
CA GLN A 311 44.21 39.32 -1.81
C GLN A 311 43.24 38.14 -1.95
N ASP A 312 42.10 38.18 -1.27
CA ASP A 312 41.20 37.03 -1.06
C ASP A 312 39.81 37.20 -1.71
N HIS A 313 39.61 38.26 -2.49
CA HIS A 313 38.37 38.53 -3.22
C HIS A 313 38.63 39.23 -4.55
N ILE A 314 37.57 39.59 -5.28
CA ILE A 314 37.60 40.23 -6.62
C ILE A 314 36.69 41.47 -6.60
N TYR A 315 36.88 42.39 -7.54
CA TYR A 315 35.98 43.54 -7.71
C TYR A 315 34.88 43.28 -8.75
N LEU A 316 33.66 43.71 -8.44
CA LEU A 316 32.58 43.89 -9.40
C LEU A 316 32.43 45.39 -9.69
N GLN A 317 32.73 45.79 -10.92
CA GLN A 317 32.71 47.18 -11.33
C GLN A 317 31.38 47.55 -12.01
N LEU A 318 30.76 48.63 -11.52
CA LEU A 318 29.50 49.20 -12.04
C LEU A 318 29.58 50.70 -12.36
N HIS A 319 30.60 51.41 -11.88
CA HIS A 319 30.70 52.88 -11.95
C HIS A 319 30.85 53.45 -13.37
N HIS A 320 31.10 52.62 -14.38
CA HIS A 320 31.09 53.03 -15.79
C HIS A 320 29.67 53.12 -16.37
N LEU A 321 28.68 52.52 -15.71
CA LEU A 321 27.28 52.61 -16.12
C LEU A 321 26.71 53.98 -15.69
N PRO A 322 25.78 54.56 -16.48
CA PRO A 322 25.10 55.79 -16.09
C PRO A 322 24.41 55.64 -14.73
N ALA A 323 24.60 56.61 -13.83
CA ALA A 323 24.00 56.57 -12.49
C ALA A 323 22.47 56.41 -12.53
N GLN A 324 21.80 56.98 -13.54
CA GLN A 324 20.36 56.80 -13.75
C GLN A 324 19.99 55.33 -13.98
N GLN A 325 20.76 54.59 -14.79
CA GLN A 325 20.52 53.16 -15.03
C GLN A 325 20.65 52.36 -13.74
N LEU A 326 21.66 52.67 -12.89
CA LEU A 326 21.84 52.01 -11.60
C LEU A 326 20.66 52.25 -10.65
N HIS A 327 20.13 53.49 -10.60
CA HIS A 327 18.98 53.81 -9.76
C HIS A 327 17.67 53.17 -10.25
N GLU A 328 17.48 53.05 -11.57
CA GLU A 328 16.27 52.48 -12.15
C GLU A 328 16.27 50.94 -12.14
N ARG A 329 17.42 50.31 -12.44
CA ARG A 329 17.54 48.85 -12.63
C ARG A 329 18.10 48.11 -11.43
N LEU A 330 19.00 48.74 -10.66
CA LEU A 330 19.77 48.12 -9.58
C LEU A 330 19.70 48.90 -8.23
N PRO A 331 18.52 49.38 -7.79
CA PRO A 331 18.42 50.19 -6.56
C PRO A 331 18.72 49.40 -5.28
N GLY A 332 18.29 48.13 -5.21
CA GLY A 332 18.50 47.28 -4.03
C GLY A 332 19.96 46.95 -3.77
N ILE A 333 20.73 46.59 -4.81
CA ILE A 333 22.16 46.30 -4.65
C ILE A 333 22.98 47.57 -4.42
N THR A 334 22.53 48.73 -4.93
CA THR A 334 23.16 50.03 -4.63
C THR A 334 23.10 50.31 -3.13
N GLU A 335 21.94 50.12 -2.52
CA GLU A 335 21.74 50.25 -1.07
C GLU A 335 22.52 49.17 -0.29
N THR A 336 22.48 47.91 -0.75
CA THR A 336 23.19 46.79 -0.11
C THR A 336 24.70 46.99 -0.09
N ALA A 337 25.29 47.45 -1.19
CA ALA A 337 26.72 47.71 -1.29
C ALA A 337 27.16 48.85 -0.36
N MET A 338 26.34 49.90 -0.23
CA MET A 338 26.59 50.99 0.71
C MET A 338 26.53 50.49 2.15
N ILE A 339 25.49 49.74 2.54
CA ILE A 339 25.30 49.28 3.92
C ILE A 339 26.39 48.29 4.35
N PHE A 340 26.70 47.29 3.51
CA PHE A 340 27.50 46.14 3.92
C PHE A 340 28.98 46.21 3.52
N ALA A 341 29.33 47.06 2.53
CA ALA A 341 30.72 47.27 2.12
C ALA A 341 31.16 48.73 2.14
N ASN A 342 30.28 49.67 2.50
CA ASN A 342 30.55 51.12 2.43
C ASN A 342 31.01 51.56 1.03
N VAL A 343 30.39 51.00 -0.01
CA VAL A 343 30.72 51.25 -1.41
C VAL A 343 29.62 52.06 -2.09
N ASP A 344 29.99 53.23 -2.61
CA ASP A 344 29.20 53.97 -3.60
C ASP A 344 29.44 53.37 -4.99
N VAL A 345 28.49 52.58 -5.48
CA VAL A 345 28.59 51.86 -6.76
C VAL A 345 28.75 52.76 -7.99
N THR A 346 28.47 54.06 -7.85
CA THR A 346 28.69 55.06 -8.91
C THR A 346 30.13 55.54 -9.01
N LYS A 347 30.98 55.17 -8.05
CA LYS A 347 32.38 55.63 -7.95
C LYS A 347 33.35 54.47 -7.81
N GLU A 348 33.04 53.52 -6.92
CA GLU A 348 33.95 52.46 -6.50
C GLU A 348 33.37 51.08 -6.86
N PRO A 349 34.22 50.07 -7.15
CA PRO A 349 33.76 48.71 -7.37
C PRO A 349 33.36 48.01 -6.06
N ILE A 350 32.43 47.05 -6.15
CA ILE A 350 31.96 46.24 -5.02
C ILE A 350 32.92 45.07 -4.79
N PRO A 351 33.43 44.83 -3.57
CA PRO A 351 34.23 43.65 -3.27
C PRO A 351 33.34 42.40 -3.18
N VAL A 352 33.67 41.39 -3.98
CA VAL A 352 32.86 40.18 -4.16
C VAL A 352 33.70 38.89 -4.19
N LEU A 353 33.09 37.79 -3.76
CA LEU A 353 33.68 36.45 -3.88
C LEU A 353 32.62 35.36 -4.13
N PRO A 354 33.03 34.21 -4.72
CA PRO A 354 32.16 33.05 -4.85
C PRO A 354 31.61 32.59 -3.49
N THR A 355 30.29 32.62 -3.37
CA THR A 355 29.60 32.41 -2.09
C THR A 355 28.49 31.37 -2.25
N VAL A 356 28.32 30.45 -1.29
CA VAL A 356 27.27 29.43 -1.36
C VAL A 356 25.90 30.08 -1.49
N HIS A 357 25.10 29.60 -2.43
CA HIS A 357 23.87 30.30 -2.82
C HIS A 357 22.64 29.41 -2.95
N TYR A 358 22.78 28.22 -3.52
CA TYR A 358 21.65 27.33 -3.76
C TYR A 358 22.09 25.87 -3.65
N CYS A 359 21.25 25.05 -3.03
CA CYS A 359 21.45 23.60 -2.96
C CYS A 359 20.61 22.92 -4.06
N MET A 360 21.25 22.29 -5.06
CA MET A 360 20.50 21.60 -6.13
C MET A 360 19.93 20.26 -5.68
N GLY A 361 20.66 19.55 -4.82
CA GLY A 361 20.20 18.32 -4.20
C GLY A 361 19.22 18.54 -3.06
N GLY A 362 18.45 17.51 -2.76
CA GLY A 362 17.40 17.55 -1.74
C GLY A 362 16.54 16.28 -1.73
N ILE A 363 15.29 16.43 -1.34
CA ILE A 363 14.30 15.36 -1.25
C ILE A 363 13.92 14.92 -2.67
N PRO A 364 14.22 13.68 -3.12
CA PRO A 364 13.90 13.25 -4.47
C PRO A 364 12.38 13.17 -4.67
N THR A 365 11.92 13.72 -5.79
CA THR A 365 10.49 13.71 -6.17
C THR A 365 10.34 13.42 -7.65
N ASN A 366 9.20 12.84 -8.04
CA ASN A 366 8.81 12.86 -9.45
C ASN A 366 8.38 14.27 -9.91
N TYR A 367 8.10 14.47 -11.20
CA TYR A 367 7.67 15.77 -11.74
C TYR A 367 6.34 16.31 -11.16
N LYS A 368 5.58 15.48 -10.45
CA LYS A 368 4.32 15.86 -9.78
C LYS A 368 4.53 16.36 -8.35
N GLY A 369 5.75 16.24 -7.82
CA GLY A 369 6.11 16.60 -6.45
C GLY A 369 5.89 15.48 -5.43
N GLU A 370 5.54 14.26 -5.86
CA GLU A 370 5.45 13.09 -4.97
C GLU A 370 6.86 12.64 -4.60
N VAL A 371 7.13 12.48 -3.29
CA VAL A 371 8.45 12.00 -2.83
C VAL A 371 8.63 10.56 -3.26
N ILE A 372 9.83 10.24 -3.75
CA ILE A 372 10.18 8.89 -4.21
C ILE A 372 11.29 8.26 -3.39
N THR A 373 11.27 6.94 -3.31
CA THR A 373 12.38 6.11 -2.84
C THR A 373 12.75 5.13 -3.94
N TYR A 374 14.04 4.79 -4.06
CA TYR A 374 14.53 3.91 -5.11
C TYR A 374 15.03 2.59 -4.52
N SER A 375 14.75 1.49 -5.20
CA SER A 375 15.39 0.20 -4.96
C SER A 375 15.76 -0.47 -6.29
N LYS A 376 16.86 -1.23 -6.32
CA LYS A 376 17.32 -1.91 -7.55
C LYS A 376 16.28 -2.84 -8.16
N GLU A 377 15.43 -3.46 -7.34
CA GLU A 377 14.45 -4.47 -7.76
C GLU A 377 13.17 -3.85 -8.34
N LYS A 378 12.71 -2.73 -7.77
CA LYS A 378 11.40 -2.15 -8.06
C LYS A 378 11.47 -0.78 -8.73
N GLY A 379 12.67 -0.21 -8.88
CA GLY A 379 12.85 1.16 -9.37
C GLY A 379 12.32 2.19 -8.38
N ASP A 380 11.88 3.33 -8.92
CA ASP A 380 11.27 4.43 -8.17
C ASP A 380 9.90 4.03 -7.62
N GLN A 381 9.68 4.28 -6.34
CA GLN A 381 8.43 4.06 -5.63
C GLN A 381 8.03 5.34 -4.92
N ILE A 382 6.76 5.71 -5.04
CA ILE A 382 6.19 6.85 -4.33
C ILE A 382 6.12 6.52 -2.83
N VAL A 383 6.50 7.48 -1.99
CA VAL A 383 6.25 7.48 -0.54
C VAL A 383 4.83 8.03 -0.34
N PRO A 384 3.84 7.19 0.03
CA PRO A 384 2.45 7.64 0.07
C PRO A 384 2.24 8.78 1.07
N GLY A 385 1.50 9.80 0.65
CA GLY A 385 1.14 10.95 1.49
C GLY A 385 2.25 11.98 1.70
N LEU A 386 3.41 11.84 1.05
CA LEU A 386 4.53 12.78 1.18
C LEU A 386 4.87 13.44 -0.16
N TYR A 387 4.96 14.77 -0.12
CA TYR A 387 5.25 15.64 -1.24
C TYR A 387 6.38 16.61 -0.88
N ALA A 388 7.11 17.12 -1.87
CA ALA A 388 8.08 18.18 -1.66
C ALA A 388 8.17 19.14 -2.86
N ALA A 389 8.42 20.42 -2.58
CA ALA A 389 8.53 21.47 -3.60
C ALA A 389 9.52 22.58 -3.20
N GLY A 390 10.13 23.20 -4.21
CA GLY A 390 11.11 24.27 -4.05
C GLY A 390 12.50 23.78 -3.65
N GLU A 391 13.33 24.63 -3.03
CA GLU A 391 14.75 24.33 -2.83
C GLU A 391 15.03 23.12 -1.91
N CYS A 392 14.08 22.67 -1.09
CA CYS A 392 14.27 21.44 -0.31
C CYS A 392 14.10 20.17 -1.15
N SER A 393 13.48 20.25 -2.33
CA SER A 393 13.23 19.11 -3.21
C SER A 393 14.22 19.05 -4.36
N ALA A 394 14.46 17.82 -4.80
CA ALA A 394 15.13 17.49 -6.04
C ALA A 394 14.12 16.78 -6.95
N GLN A 395 13.23 17.55 -7.59
CA GLN A 395 12.62 17.17 -8.87
C GLN A 395 13.71 17.03 -9.97
N SER A 396 14.92 17.49 -9.65
CA SER A 396 16.07 17.57 -10.54
C SER A 396 15.84 18.45 -11.77
N VAL A 397 14.99 19.49 -11.72
CA VAL A 397 14.92 20.46 -12.83
C VAL A 397 16.21 21.26 -13.02
N HIS A 398 17.07 21.27 -12.01
CA HIS A 398 18.34 21.99 -12.00
C HIS A 398 19.57 21.10 -12.20
N GLY A 399 19.43 19.77 -12.09
CA GLY A 399 20.53 18.80 -12.16
C GLY A 399 21.79 19.27 -11.41
N ALA A 400 22.93 19.32 -12.10
CA ALA A 400 24.21 19.66 -11.51
C ALA A 400 24.49 21.16 -11.40
N ASN A 401 23.67 22.01 -12.02
CA ASN A 401 23.81 23.47 -11.96
C ASN A 401 22.50 24.18 -12.33
N ARG A 402 22.02 25.03 -11.42
CA ARG A 402 20.81 25.82 -11.63
C ARG A 402 21.07 27.05 -12.51
N LEU A 403 20.21 27.31 -13.49
CA LEU A 403 20.17 28.60 -14.19
C LEU A 403 19.58 29.72 -13.31
N GLY A 404 20.11 30.94 -13.45
CA GLY A 404 19.56 32.13 -12.80
C GLY A 404 18.05 32.28 -13.11
N ALA A 405 17.28 32.82 -12.15
CA ALA A 405 15.83 33.03 -12.24
C ALA A 405 14.92 31.78 -12.41
N ASN A 406 15.47 30.58 -12.64
CA ASN A 406 14.66 29.34 -12.67
C ASN A 406 14.19 28.88 -11.27
N SER A 407 14.80 29.34 -10.17
CA SER A 407 14.37 28.91 -8.82
C SER A 407 12.99 29.47 -8.46
N LEU A 408 12.74 30.78 -8.65
CA LEU A 408 11.42 31.36 -8.38
C LEU A 408 10.32 30.71 -9.21
N LEU A 409 10.66 30.30 -10.44
CA LEU A 409 9.78 29.56 -11.33
C LEU A 409 9.44 28.17 -10.77
N ASP A 410 10.45 27.40 -10.39
CA ASP A 410 10.31 26.10 -9.72
C ASP A 410 9.37 26.21 -8.51
N LEU A 411 9.57 27.20 -7.63
CA LEU A 411 8.74 27.38 -6.44
C LEU A 411 7.24 27.39 -6.78
N VAL A 412 6.84 28.24 -7.74
CA VAL A 412 5.42 28.43 -8.06
C VAL A 412 4.84 27.30 -8.90
N ILE A 413 5.66 26.65 -9.74
CA ILE A 413 5.20 25.52 -10.56
C ILE A 413 5.02 24.28 -9.71
N PHE A 414 6.03 23.87 -8.94
CA PHE A 414 5.97 22.62 -8.21
C PHE A 414 5.17 22.72 -6.91
N GLY A 415 5.08 23.90 -6.31
CA GLY A 415 4.09 24.17 -5.26
C GLY A 415 2.66 23.94 -5.77
N ARG A 416 2.35 24.45 -6.97
CA ARG A 416 1.06 24.23 -7.65
C ARG A 416 0.88 22.77 -8.09
N ALA A 417 1.93 22.10 -8.56
CA ALA A 417 1.89 20.71 -8.98
C ALA A 417 1.53 19.77 -7.81
N CYS A 418 2.08 20.00 -6.62
CA CYS A 418 1.70 19.27 -5.41
C CYS A 418 0.21 19.41 -5.13
N ALA A 419 -0.32 20.64 -5.17
CA ALA A 419 -1.74 20.91 -4.94
C ALA A 419 -2.63 20.20 -5.97
N ILE A 420 -2.33 20.34 -7.26
CA ILE A 420 -3.08 19.67 -8.35
C ILE A 420 -3.07 18.15 -8.17
N THR A 421 -1.90 17.59 -7.83
CA THR A 421 -1.74 16.15 -7.65
C THR A 421 -2.58 15.66 -6.49
N ILE A 422 -2.50 16.33 -5.32
CA ILE A 422 -3.28 16.02 -4.11
C ILE A 422 -4.78 16.09 -4.41
N LEU A 423 -5.26 17.16 -5.06
CA LEU A 423 -6.66 17.34 -5.42
C LEU A 423 -7.17 16.29 -6.43
N GLY A 424 -6.26 15.69 -7.20
CA GLY A 424 -6.59 14.60 -8.13
C GLY A 424 -7.00 13.29 -7.44
N HIS A 425 -6.59 13.06 -6.19
CA HIS A 425 -6.87 11.81 -5.47
C HIS A 425 -7.41 11.98 -4.04
N THR A 426 -7.39 13.20 -3.49
CA THR A 426 -7.94 13.52 -2.17
C THR A 426 -9.13 14.46 -2.32
N LYS A 427 -10.26 14.11 -1.70
CA LYS A 427 -11.45 14.98 -1.61
C LYS A 427 -11.53 15.64 -0.22
N PRO A 428 -12.16 16.82 -0.10
CA PRO A 428 -12.43 17.43 1.20
C PRO A 428 -13.21 16.51 2.13
N GLY A 429 -12.88 16.49 3.42
CA GLY A 429 -13.64 15.77 4.45
C GLY A 429 -13.47 14.25 4.44
N VAL A 430 -12.53 13.70 3.67
CA VAL A 430 -12.17 12.28 3.78
C VAL A 430 -11.40 12.08 5.09
N GLY A 431 -11.83 11.14 5.93
CA GLY A 431 -11.25 10.92 7.26
C GLY A 431 -9.72 10.84 7.27
N VAL A 432 -9.09 11.48 8.26
CA VAL A 432 -7.64 11.54 8.47
C VAL A 432 -7.11 10.26 9.14
N PRO A 433 -5.91 9.77 8.78
CA PRO A 433 -5.33 8.57 9.38
C PRO A 433 -5.16 8.73 10.88
N ASP A 434 -5.31 7.63 11.62
CA ASP A 434 -4.94 7.58 13.02
C ASP A 434 -3.43 7.56 13.17
N LEU A 435 -2.94 8.19 14.23
CA LEU A 435 -1.52 8.22 14.52
C LEU A 435 -1.08 6.90 15.19
N PRO A 436 0.14 6.41 14.92
CA PRO A 436 0.79 5.40 15.76
C PRO A 436 0.75 5.80 17.24
N LYS A 437 0.68 4.82 18.15
CA LYS A 437 0.56 5.09 19.59
C LYS A 437 1.76 5.86 20.16
N ASP A 438 2.93 5.62 19.59
CA ASP A 438 4.23 6.22 19.91
C ASP A 438 4.54 7.47 19.06
N ALA A 439 3.58 7.98 18.28
CA ALA A 439 3.80 9.12 17.39
C ALA A 439 4.28 10.36 18.15
N GLY A 440 5.51 10.77 17.86
CA GLY A 440 6.19 11.95 18.42
C GLY A 440 7.00 11.71 19.70
N GLU A 441 6.97 10.51 20.28
CA GLU A 441 7.73 10.20 21.50
C GLU A 441 9.24 10.41 21.29
N SER A 442 9.80 9.92 20.17
CA SER A 442 11.23 10.07 19.87
C SER A 442 11.67 11.53 19.67
N SER A 443 10.79 12.37 19.11
CA SER A 443 11.07 13.79 18.89
C SER A 443 11.11 14.54 20.22
N ILE A 444 10.20 14.21 21.13
CA ILE A 444 10.17 14.75 22.50
C ILE A 444 11.40 14.30 23.28
N ASP A 445 11.76 13.01 23.19
CA ASP A 445 12.96 12.50 23.85
C ASP A 445 14.24 13.18 23.31
N ASN A 446 14.30 13.51 22.02
CA ASN A 446 15.40 14.30 21.44
C ASN A 446 15.43 15.73 21.98
N ILE A 447 14.28 16.43 22.03
CA ILE A 447 14.18 17.77 22.64
C ILE A 447 14.67 17.73 24.08
N ASP A 448 14.14 16.80 24.87
CA ASP A 448 14.46 16.70 26.29
C ASP A 448 15.95 16.39 26.51
N SER A 449 16.51 15.49 25.70
CA SER A 449 17.95 15.18 25.71
C SER A 449 18.79 16.43 25.41
N ILE A 450 18.43 17.21 24.39
CA ILE A 450 19.16 18.43 24.01
C ILE A 450 19.01 19.52 25.07
N LEU A 451 17.79 19.75 25.56
CA LEU A 451 17.48 20.75 26.57
C LEU A 451 18.31 20.54 27.84
N HIS A 452 18.67 19.29 28.16
CA HIS A 452 19.47 18.93 29.33
C HIS A 452 20.95 18.64 29.01
N LYS A 453 21.42 18.90 27.79
CA LYS A 453 22.84 18.79 27.44
C LYS A 453 23.67 19.77 28.26
N ASN A 454 24.62 19.22 29.02
CA ASN A 454 25.51 19.95 29.92
C ASN A 454 26.98 19.57 29.70
N GLY A 455 27.38 19.40 28.44
CA GLY A 455 28.77 19.19 28.06
C GLY A 455 29.62 20.46 28.17
N GLY A 456 30.80 20.45 27.56
CA GLY A 456 31.77 21.55 27.63
C GLY A 456 31.86 22.46 26.40
N VAL A 457 31.07 22.23 25.34
CA VAL A 457 31.20 22.96 24.07
C VAL A 457 29.86 23.58 23.66
N PRO A 458 29.77 24.91 23.47
CA PRO A 458 28.52 25.55 23.05
C PRO A 458 28.16 25.24 21.60
N THR A 459 26.86 25.23 21.28
CA THR A 459 26.31 24.99 19.93
C THR A 459 26.95 25.87 18.86
N ALA A 460 27.15 27.16 19.15
CA ALA A 460 27.79 28.10 18.22
C ALA A 460 29.21 27.67 17.80
N LYS A 461 29.98 27.03 18.70
CA LYS A 461 31.34 26.57 18.39
C LYS A 461 31.32 25.39 17.43
N VAL A 462 30.47 24.39 17.69
CA VAL A 462 30.32 23.21 16.83
C VAL A 462 29.80 23.62 15.45
N ARG A 463 28.82 24.53 15.40
CA ARG A 463 28.31 25.11 14.14
C ARG A 463 29.42 25.81 13.35
N LEU A 464 30.24 26.64 14.00
CA LEU A 464 31.35 27.33 13.34
C LEU A 464 32.40 26.36 12.81
N ASP A 465 32.71 25.31 13.56
CA ASP A 465 33.67 24.29 13.13
C ASP A 465 33.15 23.52 11.91
N LEU A 466 31.86 23.18 11.88
CA LEU A 466 31.19 22.59 10.72
C LEU A 466 31.31 23.53 9.50
N GLN A 467 30.90 24.77 9.67
CA GLN A 467 30.87 25.79 8.61
C GLN A 467 32.25 26.03 8.00
N LYS A 468 33.28 26.19 8.84
CA LYS A 468 34.67 26.35 8.37
C LYS A 468 35.20 25.09 7.69
N THR A 469 34.80 23.91 8.18
CA THR A 469 35.19 22.63 7.56
C THR A 469 34.58 22.50 6.16
N MET A 470 33.27 22.75 6.01
CA MET A 470 32.61 22.72 4.71
C MET A 470 33.18 23.76 3.75
N GLN A 471 33.41 24.99 4.22
CA GLN A 471 34.00 26.06 3.41
C GLN A 471 35.41 25.73 2.91
N LYS A 472 36.22 25.04 3.73
CA LYS A 472 37.60 24.68 3.36
C LYS A 472 37.67 23.43 2.49
N HIS A 473 36.83 22.44 2.78
CA HIS A 473 36.99 21.10 2.21
C HIS A 473 36.00 20.76 1.09
N ALA A 474 34.88 21.49 0.97
CA ALA A 474 33.83 21.24 -0.01
C ALA A 474 33.42 22.52 -0.76
N ALA A 475 34.41 23.33 -1.16
CA ALA A 475 34.25 24.59 -1.87
C ALA A 475 33.99 24.40 -3.39
N VAL A 476 34.28 25.44 -4.18
CA VAL A 476 34.20 25.47 -5.65
C VAL A 476 35.11 24.42 -6.27
N PHE A 477 36.40 24.44 -5.94
CA PHE A 477 37.36 23.42 -6.35
C PHE A 477 37.52 22.37 -5.27
N ARG A 478 37.56 21.11 -5.69
CA ARG A 478 37.64 19.96 -4.80
C ARG A 478 38.72 19.01 -5.29
N ARG A 479 39.34 18.29 -4.36
CA ARG A 479 40.32 17.24 -4.64
C ARG A 479 40.10 16.10 -3.66
N GLY A 480 40.37 14.86 -4.07
CA GLY A 480 40.06 13.67 -3.28
C GLY A 480 40.66 13.68 -1.87
N ASP A 481 41.93 14.07 -1.72
CA ASP A 481 42.60 14.20 -0.42
C ASP A 481 41.95 15.27 0.48
N ILE A 482 41.60 16.42 -0.08
CA ILE A 482 40.94 17.52 0.65
C ILE A 482 39.55 17.10 1.11
N LEU A 483 38.79 16.41 0.24
CA LEU A 483 37.46 15.89 0.55
C LEU A 483 37.51 14.80 1.63
N GLN A 484 38.46 13.86 1.53
CA GLN A 484 38.66 12.80 2.53
C GLN A 484 39.01 13.37 3.91
N GLU A 485 39.88 14.38 3.96
CA GLU A 485 40.17 15.11 5.21
C GLU A 485 38.89 15.78 5.75
N GLY A 486 38.12 16.41 4.87
CA GLY A 486 36.83 17.03 5.20
C GLY A 486 35.82 16.02 5.77
N VAL A 487 35.64 14.87 5.13
CA VAL A 487 34.77 13.78 5.59
C VAL A 487 35.16 13.38 7.02
N LYS A 488 36.46 13.14 7.27
CA LYS A 488 36.95 12.78 8.60
C LYS A 488 36.65 13.86 9.63
N LYS A 489 36.88 15.14 9.30
CA LYS A 489 36.61 16.26 10.21
C LYS A 489 35.13 16.42 10.52
N VAL A 490 34.25 16.35 9.53
CA VAL A 490 32.80 16.42 9.75
C VAL A 490 32.33 15.26 10.61
N GLN A 491 32.87 14.04 10.41
CA GLN A 491 32.60 12.89 11.28
C GLN A 491 33.05 13.13 12.73
N ASP A 492 34.23 13.70 12.94
CA ASP A 492 34.74 13.99 14.28
C ASP A 492 33.93 15.11 14.97
N ILE A 493 33.49 16.13 14.21
CA ILE A 493 32.55 17.16 14.69
C ILE A 493 31.22 16.52 15.10
N TYR A 494 30.70 15.59 14.29
CA TYR A 494 29.49 14.85 14.60
C TYR A 494 29.63 14.00 15.88
N LYS A 495 30.75 13.31 16.08
CA LYS A 495 31.01 12.57 17.34
C LYS A 495 31.04 13.51 18.55
N ASN A 496 31.56 14.72 18.39
CA ASN A 496 31.62 15.72 19.45
C ASN A 496 30.25 16.33 19.79
N TYR A 497 29.20 16.05 19.01
CA TYR A 497 27.82 16.45 19.30
C TYR A 497 27.34 16.03 20.70
N ASN A 498 27.87 14.92 21.22
CA ASN A 498 27.53 14.44 22.56
C ASN A 498 28.05 15.35 23.70
N ASN A 499 29.09 16.14 23.43
CA ASN A 499 29.69 17.07 24.39
C ASN A 499 29.14 18.51 24.29
N LEU A 500 28.02 18.68 23.58
CA LEU A 500 27.34 19.97 23.47
C LEU A 500 26.84 20.48 24.83
N GLN A 501 26.84 21.79 24.98
CA GLN A 501 26.27 22.53 26.09
C GLN A 501 25.16 23.43 25.56
N VAL A 502 23.94 23.20 26.03
CA VAL A 502 22.82 24.15 25.93
C VAL A 502 22.76 24.87 27.28
N SER A 503 22.55 26.18 27.29
CA SER A 503 22.56 26.99 28.51
C SER A 503 21.15 27.34 28.96
N ASP A 504 20.29 27.72 28.00
CA ASP A 504 18.89 28.01 28.29
C ASP A 504 18.10 26.71 28.48
N ARG A 505 17.41 26.61 29.62
CA ARG A 505 16.61 25.44 30.02
C ARG A 505 15.10 25.69 29.91
N SER A 506 14.69 26.85 29.41
CA SER A 506 13.28 27.18 29.17
C SER A 506 12.77 26.51 27.88
N LEU A 507 11.45 26.44 27.70
CA LEU A 507 10.86 25.94 26.44
C LEU A 507 10.32 27.06 25.55
N ILE A 508 10.00 28.22 26.14
CA ILE A 508 9.38 29.34 25.45
C ILE A 508 10.48 30.18 24.81
N TRP A 509 10.43 30.33 23.49
CA TRP A 509 11.39 31.14 22.73
C TRP A 509 12.87 30.81 23.01
N ASN A 510 13.15 29.56 23.37
CA ASN A 510 14.51 29.09 23.62
C ASN A 510 15.27 28.92 22.29
N SER A 511 15.87 30.01 21.81
CA SER A 511 16.65 29.99 20.58
C SER A 511 17.90 29.11 20.68
N ASP A 512 18.46 28.90 21.87
CA ASP A 512 19.61 28.01 22.08
C ASP A 512 19.23 26.55 21.77
N LEU A 513 18.06 26.09 22.25
CA LEU A 513 17.49 24.79 21.89
C LEU A 513 17.22 24.69 20.39
N ILE A 514 16.53 25.67 19.80
CA ILE A 514 16.16 25.64 18.38
C ILE A 514 17.39 25.65 17.48
N GLU A 515 18.36 26.51 17.73
CA GLU A 515 19.62 26.54 16.96
C GLU A 515 20.43 25.23 17.13
N THR A 516 20.27 24.54 18.25
CA THR A 516 20.89 23.22 18.48
C THR A 516 20.18 22.11 17.70
N LEU A 517 18.85 22.18 17.55
CA LEU A 517 18.08 21.30 16.66
C LEU A 517 18.41 21.58 15.19
N GLU A 518 18.53 22.85 14.80
CA GLU A 518 18.99 23.23 13.46
C GLU A 518 20.42 22.76 13.19
N LEU A 519 21.32 22.76 14.18
CA LEU A 519 22.65 22.19 14.05
C LEU A 519 22.61 20.68 13.75
N GLN A 520 21.67 19.92 14.35
CA GLN A 520 21.48 18.50 13.99
C GLN A 520 21.11 18.37 12.51
N ASN A 521 20.19 19.21 12.02
CA ASN A 521 19.77 19.22 10.62
C ASN A 521 20.94 19.56 9.69
N LEU A 522 21.71 20.60 10.02
CA LEU A 522 22.90 21.00 9.27
C LEU A 522 23.96 19.90 9.20
N LEU A 523 24.21 19.18 10.31
CA LEU A 523 25.17 18.07 10.34
C LEU A 523 24.75 16.94 9.41
N ILE A 524 23.47 16.56 9.39
CA ILE A 524 22.93 15.53 8.49
C ILE A 524 23.18 15.92 7.03
N ASN A 525 22.80 17.15 6.66
CA ASN A 525 22.95 17.65 5.30
C ASN A 525 24.44 17.75 4.90
N ALA A 526 25.29 18.30 5.76
CA ALA A 526 26.72 18.47 5.49
C ALA A 526 27.46 17.14 5.28
N ILE A 527 27.14 16.11 6.09
CA ILE A 527 27.68 14.76 5.93
C ILE A 527 27.28 14.18 4.57
N GLN A 528 25.99 14.29 4.21
CA GLN A 528 25.50 13.81 2.92
C GLN A 528 26.22 14.50 1.76
N THR A 529 26.34 15.83 1.80
CA THR A 529 27.03 16.63 0.78
C THR A 529 28.49 16.23 0.60
N ILE A 530 29.28 16.19 1.67
CA ILE A 530 30.73 15.99 1.55
C ILE A 530 31.09 14.54 1.21
N VAL A 531 30.33 13.57 1.71
CA VAL A 531 30.52 12.15 1.39
C VAL A 531 30.10 11.87 -0.05
N ALA A 532 28.99 12.45 -0.53
CA ALA A 532 28.61 12.32 -1.94
C ALA A 532 29.66 12.96 -2.86
N ALA A 533 30.21 14.12 -2.48
CA ALA A 533 31.26 14.79 -3.22
C ALA A 533 32.57 13.98 -3.30
N GLU A 534 32.95 13.29 -2.21
CA GLU A 534 34.13 12.42 -2.19
C GLU A 534 33.96 11.21 -3.11
N ASN A 535 32.78 10.58 -3.06
CA ASN A 535 32.45 9.40 -3.85
C ASN A 535 32.33 9.70 -5.36
N ARG A 536 31.88 10.89 -5.74
CA ARG A 536 31.78 11.29 -7.15
C ARG A 536 33.15 11.64 -7.72
N LYS A 537 33.64 10.77 -8.61
CA LYS A 537 34.95 10.87 -9.28
C LYS A 537 34.82 11.37 -10.72
N GLU A 538 34.16 12.50 -10.88
CA GLU A 538 34.01 13.24 -12.14
C GLU A 538 33.89 14.74 -11.84
N SER A 539 33.85 15.56 -12.89
CA SER A 539 33.46 16.96 -12.79
C SER A 539 32.22 17.23 -13.63
N ARG A 540 31.17 17.76 -13.00
CA ARG A 540 29.88 18.05 -13.63
C ARG A 540 29.23 19.26 -12.95
N GLY A 541 28.79 20.24 -13.72
CA GLY A 541 28.16 21.47 -13.22
C GLY A 541 28.95 22.15 -12.07
N ALA A 542 28.30 22.30 -10.92
CA ALA A 542 28.90 22.93 -9.73
C ALA A 542 29.84 22.00 -8.93
N HIS A 543 29.91 20.71 -9.26
CA HIS A 543 30.85 19.77 -8.68
C HIS A 543 32.11 19.67 -9.57
N ALA A 544 33.19 20.35 -9.17
CA ALA A 544 34.47 20.30 -9.89
C ALA A 544 35.54 19.60 -9.05
N ARG A 545 36.12 18.53 -9.60
CA ARG A 545 37.20 17.72 -9.04
C ARG A 545 38.47 17.90 -9.85
N ASP A 546 39.50 18.52 -9.27
CA ASP A 546 40.77 18.75 -9.97
C ASP A 546 41.50 17.44 -10.30
N ASP A 547 41.31 16.42 -9.46
CA ASP A 547 41.79 15.05 -9.67
C ASP A 547 40.94 14.23 -10.65
N PHE A 548 39.74 14.72 -11.01
CA PHE A 548 38.84 14.12 -12.00
C PHE A 548 38.14 15.21 -12.85
N PRO A 549 38.89 15.95 -13.69
CA PRO A 549 38.39 17.18 -14.33
C PRO A 549 37.38 16.93 -15.45
N THR A 550 37.20 15.69 -15.89
CA THR A 550 36.33 15.32 -17.00
C THR A 550 34.97 14.85 -16.51
N ARG A 551 33.91 15.26 -17.21
CA ARG A 551 32.56 14.70 -17.08
C ARG A 551 32.53 13.27 -17.61
N ILE A 552 31.82 12.37 -16.92
CA ILE A 552 31.70 10.96 -17.31
C ILE A 552 30.24 10.64 -17.59
N ASP A 553 29.89 10.46 -18.87
CA ASP A 553 28.54 10.09 -19.29
C ASP A 553 28.43 8.60 -19.68
N GLU A 554 27.21 8.10 -19.80
CA GLU A 554 26.89 6.73 -20.21
C GLU A 554 27.32 6.38 -21.64
N TYR A 555 27.42 7.40 -22.49
CA TYR A 555 27.83 7.36 -23.90
C TYR A 555 28.84 8.48 -24.17
N ASP A 556 29.68 8.28 -25.18
CA ASP A 556 30.47 9.36 -25.78
C ASP A 556 29.60 10.06 -26.83
N TYR A 557 28.95 11.15 -26.45
CA TYR A 557 28.07 11.92 -27.33
C TYR A 557 28.81 12.65 -28.46
N SER A 558 30.16 12.60 -28.52
CA SER A 558 30.90 13.06 -29.69
C SER A 558 30.89 12.04 -30.84
N LYS A 559 30.29 10.85 -30.63
CA LYS A 559 30.20 9.74 -31.59
C LYS A 559 28.74 9.26 -31.71
N PRO A 560 28.37 8.60 -32.81
CA PRO A 560 27.04 7.99 -32.97
C PRO A 560 26.75 6.98 -31.84
N VAL A 561 25.59 7.09 -31.21
CA VAL A 561 25.21 6.30 -30.01
C VAL A 561 24.92 4.84 -30.37
N GLU A 562 24.43 4.58 -31.58
CA GLU A 562 24.01 3.27 -32.09
C GLU A 562 25.17 2.26 -32.09
N SER A 563 26.41 2.74 -32.18
CA SER A 563 27.63 1.94 -32.20
C SER A 563 28.24 1.68 -30.81
N GLN A 564 27.67 2.29 -29.76
CA GLN A 564 28.26 2.32 -28.43
C GLN A 564 27.52 1.39 -27.45
N LYS A 565 28.28 0.75 -26.57
CA LYS A 565 27.71 0.05 -25.42
C LYS A 565 27.54 1.04 -24.27
N LYS A 566 26.32 1.14 -23.76
CA LYS A 566 25.99 1.95 -22.58
C LYS A 566 26.87 1.52 -21.41
N LYS A 567 27.54 2.46 -20.74
CA LYS A 567 28.23 2.15 -19.49
C LYS A 567 27.19 1.73 -18.43
N PRO A 568 27.54 0.89 -17.44
CA PRO A 568 26.66 0.58 -16.30
C PRO A 568 26.35 1.84 -15.48
N MET A 569 25.14 1.93 -14.94
CA MET A 569 24.64 3.09 -14.17
C MET A 569 25.60 3.48 -13.04
N GLU A 570 26.19 2.51 -12.34
CA GLU A 570 27.12 2.76 -11.25
C GLU A 570 28.43 3.48 -11.66
N LYS A 571 28.73 3.57 -12.97
CA LYS A 571 29.94 4.23 -13.47
C LYS A 571 29.78 5.72 -13.78
N TYR A 572 28.56 6.19 -13.98
CA TYR A 572 28.27 7.58 -14.40
C TYR A 572 27.19 8.25 -13.56
N LEU A 573 26.35 7.46 -12.89
CA LEU A 573 25.40 7.96 -11.91
C LEU A 573 25.80 7.44 -10.52
N VAL A 574 26.35 8.32 -9.70
CA VAL A 574 26.53 8.07 -8.25
C VAL A 574 25.20 8.36 -7.56
N GLY A 575 24.16 7.62 -7.95
CA GLY A 575 22.80 7.75 -7.45
C GLY A 575 22.43 6.57 -6.54
N PHE A 576 21.86 6.87 -5.37
CA PHE A 576 21.18 5.95 -4.45
C PHE A 576 21.99 4.91 -3.66
N ILE A 577 23.16 4.49 -4.10
CA ILE A 577 23.86 3.33 -3.49
C ILE A 577 25.02 3.79 -2.61
N LEU A 578 24.81 4.56 -1.53
CA LEU A 578 25.82 4.60 -0.45
C LEU A 578 25.39 5.21 0.89
N LEU A 579 24.11 5.53 1.13
CA LEU A 579 23.73 6.08 2.44
C LEU A 579 23.62 5.02 3.55
N LEU A 580 23.20 3.79 3.24
CA LEU A 580 23.25 2.70 4.24
C LEU A 580 24.70 2.39 4.65
N LYS A 581 25.66 2.42 3.70
CA LYS A 581 27.08 2.19 4.01
C LYS A 581 27.68 3.33 4.82
N THR A 582 27.34 4.59 4.55
CA THR A 582 27.85 5.73 5.32
C THR A 582 27.27 5.74 6.74
N LEU A 583 26.01 5.34 6.95
CA LEU A 583 25.43 5.18 8.29
C LEU A 583 26.03 3.99 9.07
N ILE A 584 26.29 2.88 8.38
CA ILE A 584 26.93 1.69 8.99
C ILE A 584 28.40 1.99 9.34
N VAL A 585 29.11 2.76 8.51
CA VAL A 585 30.49 3.20 8.79
C VAL A 585 30.53 4.25 9.92
N LEU A 586 29.47 5.04 10.11
CA LEU A 586 29.36 6.00 11.21
C LEU A 586 29.17 5.36 12.60
N VAL A 587 28.67 4.12 12.68
CA VAL A 587 28.42 3.43 13.96
C VAL A 587 29.41 2.29 14.24
N VAL A 588 30.04 1.69 13.21
CA VAL A 588 30.62 0.35 13.38
C VAL A 588 31.95 0.14 12.61
N GLY A 589 32.93 1.02 12.81
CA GLY A 589 34.24 0.90 12.13
C GLY A 589 35.06 -0.36 12.47
N SER A 590 34.74 -1.10 13.53
CA SER A 590 35.50 -2.29 13.95
C SER A 590 34.68 -3.58 14.03
N LEU A 591 33.35 -3.50 14.02
CA LEU A 591 32.46 -4.68 14.02
C LEU A 591 32.02 -5.06 12.60
N ALA A 592 32.11 -4.19 11.59
CA ALA A 592 31.57 -4.47 10.24
C ALA A 592 32.23 -5.69 9.55
N LEU A 593 33.51 -5.95 9.77
CA LEU A 593 34.18 -7.17 9.28
C LEU A 593 33.71 -8.44 10.01
N ILE A 594 33.41 -8.34 11.31
CA ILE A 594 32.88 -9.44 12.11
C ILE A 594 31.40 -9.68 11.78
N ILE A 595 30.63 -8.61 11.55
CA ILE A 595 29.23 -8.67 11.12
C ILE A 595 29.12 -9.21 9.70
N PHE A 596 30.03 -8.87 8.78
CA PHE A 596 29.98 -9.44 7.42
C PHE A 596 30.19 -10.95 7.44
N GLU A 597 31.13 -11.42 8.26
CA GLU A 597 31.37 -12.85 8.45
C GLU A 597 30.20 -13.50 9.21
N PHE A 598 29.63 -12.82 10.22
CA PHE A 598 28.49 -13.30 10.99
C PHE A 598 27.19 -13.34 10.19
N VAL A 599 26.94 -12.35 9.31
CA VAL A 599 25.78 -12.29 8.40
C VAL A 599 25.89 -13.41 7.37
N ARG A 600 27.08 -13.65 6.80
CA ARG A 600 27.32 -14.79 5.91
C ARG A 600 27.06 -16.12 6.63
N ILE A 601 27.58 -16.30 7.84
CA ILE A 601 27.36 -17.49 8.67
C ILE A 601 25.88 -17.65 9.04
N MET A 602 25.18 -16.56 9.32
CA MET A 602 23.75 -16.55 9.65
C MET A 602 22.89 -16.89 8.43
N ASP A 603 23.19 -16.36 7.25
CA ASP A 603 22.47 -16.69 6.01
C ASP A 603 22.63 -18.17 5.63
N GLU A 604 23.85 -18.71 5.79
CA GLU A 604 24.10 -20.15 5.63
C GLU A 604 23.33 -20.97 6.67
N ALA A 605 23.29 -20.53 7.93
CA ALA A 605 22.56 -21.21 9.00
C ALA A 605 21.03 -21.16 8.80
N ILE A 606 20.48 -20.04 8.33
CA ILE A 606 19.06 -19.89 7.97
C ILE A 606 18.71 -20.82 6.80
N THR A 607 19.59 -20.90 5.80
CA THR A 607 19.41 -21.82 4.66
C THR A 607 19.37 -23.27 5.14
N CYS A 608 20.27 -23.68 6.03
CA CYS A 608 20.24 -25.01 6.64
C CYS A 608 18.96 -25.25 7.46
N ALA A 609 18.48 -24.24 8.20
CA ALA A 609 17.24 -24.33 8.97
C ALA A 609 16.01 -24.51 8.08
N VAL A 610 15.95 -23.79 6.95
CA VAL A 610 14.90 -23.94 5.94
C VAL A 610 14.93 -25.35 5.34
N GLU A 611 16.10 -25.85 4.94
CA GLU A 611 16.24 -27.22 4.44
C GLU A 611 15.81 -28.27 5.49
N ALA A 612 16.16 -28.06 6.76
CA ALA A 612 15.73 -28.93 7.85
C ALA A 612 14.21 -28.94 8.01
N CYS A 613 13.56 -27.77 7.91
CA CYS A 613 12.09 -27.64 7.94
C CYS A 613 11.42 -28.30 6.73
N GLN A 614 12.04 -28.26 5.55
CA GLN A 614 11.54 -28.95 4.36
C GLN A 614 11.67 -30.48 4.49
N ARG A 615 12.85 -30.96 4.91
CA ARG A 615 13.18 -32.40 4.99
C ARG A 615 12.63 -33.08 6.25
N GLY A 616 12.22 -32.32 7.27
CA GLY A 616 11.73 -32.87 8.53
C GLY A 616 12.82 -33.26 9.53
N SER A 617 14.02 -32.70 9.41
CA SER A 617 15.13 -32.98 10.33
C SER A 617 15.06 -32.09 11.56
N LEU A 618 14.59 -32.64 12.68
CA LEU A 618 14.57 -31.90 13.95
C LEU A 618 16.00 -31.61 14.45
N GLU A 619 16.92 -32.57 14.31
CA GLU A 619 18.33 -32.40 14.64
C GLU A 619 18.98 -31.28 13.83
N GLY A 620 18.68 -31.19 12.53
CA GLY A 620 19.16 -30.12 11.66
C GLY A 620 18.61 -28.74 12.04
N LEU A 621 17.34 -28.68 12.49
CA LEU A 621 16.77 -27.45 13.04
C LEU A 621 17.47 -27.07 14.35
N GLU A 622 17.60 -27.98 15.32
CA GLU A 622 18.25 -27.70 16.61
C GLU A 622 19.70 -27.24 16.41
N ALA A 623 20.45 -27.88 15.50
CA ALA A 623 21.81 -27.45 15.15
C ALA A 623 21.87 -26.03 14.56
N ALA A 624 20.83 -25.61 13.81
CA ALA A 624 20.74 -24.24 13.29
C ALA A 624 20.33 -23.23 14.39
N LEU A 625 19.42 -23.63 15.30
CA LEU A 625 19.04 -22.83 16.47
C LEU A 625 20.23 -22.62 17.42
N GLU A 626 21.07 -23.63 17.63
CA GLU A 626 22.33 -23.52 18.40
C GLU A 626 23.31 -22.51 17.80
N LYS A 627 23.28 -22.35 16.47
CA LYS A 627 24.05 -21.32 15.73
C LYS A 627 23.42 -19.92 15.79
N GLY A 628 22.32 -19.76 16.51
CA GLY A 628 21.66 -18.46 16.73
C GLY A 628 20.55 -18.12 15.74
N VAL A 629 20.08 -19.07 14.93
CA VAL A 629 18.92 -18.87 14.07
C VAL A 629 17.66 -18.68 14.94
N SER A 630 16.92 -17.60 14.70
CA SER A 630 15.65 -17.34 15.38
C SER A 630 14.56 -18.30 14.90
N ALA A 631 13.64 -18.70 15.78
CA ALA A 631 12.45 -19.48 15.39
C ALA A 631 11.55 -18.72 14.38
N ASN A 632 11.67 -17.39 14.32
CA ASN A 632 11.01 -16.51 13.34
C ASN A 632 11.90 -16.15 12.14
N ALA A 633 13.04 -16.82 11.97
CA ALA A 633 13.89 -16.63 10.80
C ALA A 633 13.11 -16.92 9.52
N HIS A 634 13.48 -16.21 8.46
CA HIS A 634 12.84 -16.30 7.15
C HIS A 634 13.89 -16.29 6.05
N ASP A 635 13.54 -16.86 4.91
CA ASP A 635 14.35 -16.77 3.70
C ASP A 635 14.26 -15.38 3.03
N ALA A 636 14.91 -15.26 1.87
CA ALA A 636 14.92 -14.04 1.05
C ALA A 636 13.54 -13.64 0.54
N ASP A 637 12.62 -14.61 0.37
CA ASP A 637 11.24 -14.37 -0.04
C ASP A 637 10.33 -13.99 1.16
N GLY A 638 10.91 -13.88 2.36
CA GLY A 638 10.18 -13.56 3.59
C GLY A 638 9.39 -14.72 4.17
N CYS A 639 9.57 -15.96 3.68
CA CYS A 639 8.92 -17.14 4.21
C CYS A 639 9.63 -17.63 5.47
N THR A 640 8.91 -17.65 6.60
CA THR A 640 9.47 -18.13 7.87
C THR A 640 9.72 -19.64 7.89
N LEU A 641 10.52 -20.12 8.84
CA LEU A 641 10.68 -21.55 9.11
C LEU A 641 9.33 -22.26 9.31
N LEU A 642 8.33 -21.58 9.91
CA LEU A 642 6.97 -22.10 10.04
C LEU A 642 6.27 -22.30 8.70
N HIS A 643 6.49 -21.45 7.69
CA HIS A 643 5.92 -21.66 6.35
C HIS A 643 6.40 -22.99 5.77
N TRP A 644 7.71 -23.21 5.80
CA TRP A 644 8.35 -24.41 5.27
C TRP A 644 8.00 -25.67 6.05
N ALA A 645 7.93 -25.59 7.38
CA ALA A 645 7.53 -26.72 8.22
C ALA A 645 6.04 -27.05 8.04
N ALA A 646 5.18 -26.04 7.92
CA ALA A 646 3.73 -26.21 7.82
C ALA A 646 3.30 -26.75 6.45
N ILE A 647 3.89 -26.28 5.35
CA ILE A 647 3.58 -26.79 4.00
C ILE A 647 4.05 -28.23 3.79
N ASN A 648 5.07 -28.69 4.52
CA ASN A 648 5.59 -30.05 4.45
C ASN A 648 5.05 -30.97 5.57
N ASN A 649 4.06 -30.50 6.33
CA ASN A 649 3.46 -31.20 7.48
C ASN A 649 4.46 -31.73 8.52
N ARG A 650 5.53 -30.98 8.81
CA ARG A 650 6.54 -31.40 9.79
C ARG A 650 6.07 -31.09 11.21
N VAL A 651 5.05 -31.82 11.68
CA VAL A 651 4.38 -31.60 12.97
C VAL A 651 5.35 -31.44 14.15
N PRO A 652 6.41 -32.26 14.31
CA PRO A 652 7.38 -32.07 15.40
C PRO A 652 8.12 -30.73 15.32
N ILE A 653 8.48 -30.30 14.11
CA ILE A 653 9.18 -29.03 13.84
C ILE A 653 8.22 -27.85 14.05
N VAL A 654 6.98 -27.93 13.54
CA VAL A 654 5.95 -26.91 13.76
C VAL A 654 5.70 -26.71 15.26
N LYS A 655 5.51 -27.80 16.00
CA LYS A 655 5.33 -27.76 17.46
C LYS A 655 6.54 -27.11 18.15
N ARG A 656 7.75 -27.53 17.77
CA ARG A 656 8.99 -27.01 18.35
C ARG A 656 9.17 -25.51 18.10
N LEU A 657 8.94 -25.05 16.87
CA LEU A 657 9.04 -23.63 16.51
C LEU A 657 8.01 -22.79 17.29
N LEU A 658 6.77 -23.27 17.44
CA LEU A 658 5.73 -22.60 18.21
C LEU A 658 6.06 -22.55 19.72
N GLU A 659 6.62 -23.62 20.29
CA GLU A 659 7.12 -23.64 21.69
C GLU A 659 8.22 -22.60 21.92
N LEU A 660 9.01 -22.30 20.88
CA LEU A 660 10.05 -21.28 20.89
C LEU A 660 9.53 -19.86 20.60
N GLY A 661 8.21 -19.69 20.50
CA GLY A 661 7.57 -18.38 20.28
C GLY A 661 7.57 -17.92 18.82
N ALA A 662 7.63 -18.84 17.85
CA ALA A 662 7.43 -18.48 16.46
C ALA A 662 6.00 -17.94 16.23
N ASP A 663 5.89 -16.80 15.55
CA ASP A 663 4.61 -16.15 15.27
C ASP A 663 3.91 -16.85 14.09
N PRO A 664 2.74 -17.47 14.31
CA PRO A 664 2.02 -18.18 13.26
C PRO A 664 1.32 -17.26 12.24
N ASN A 665 1.37 -15.94 12.44
CA ASN A 665 0.67 -14.94 11.61
C ASN A 665 1.59 -14.17 10.65
N VAL A 666 2.89 -14.44 10.65
CA VAL A 666 3.81 -13.79 9.70
C VAL A 666 3.38 -14.12 8.27
N VAL A 667 3.33 -13.11 7.40
CA VAL A 667 3.07 -13.30 5.97
C VAL A 667 4.36 -13.22 5.17
N GLY A 668 4.50 -14.10 4.18
CA GLY A 668 5.70 -14.22 3.36
C GLY A 668 5.46 -14.85 1.99
N GLY A 669 6.50 -14.86 1.16
CA GLY A 669 6.47 -15.38 -0.21
C GLY A 669 5.82 -14.42 -1.21
N ILE A 670 5.89 -14.78 -2.49
CA ILE A 670 5.36 -13.99 -3.62
C ILE A 670 3.89 -13.59 -3.43
N LEU A 671 3.10 -14.45 -2.78
CA LEU A 671 1.68 -14.21 -2.57
C LEU A 671 1.36 -13.49 -1.26
N VAL A 672 2.34 -13.17 -0.41
CA VAL A 672 2.13 -12.56 0.92
C VAL A 672 1.17 -13.42 1.77
N SER A 673 1.46 -14.72 1.86
CA SER A 673 0.59 -15.71 2.53
C SER A 673 1.14 -16.07 3.91
N SER A 674 0.29 -16.49 4.86
CA SER A 674 0.72 -16.96 6.19
C SER A 674 1.06 -18.47 6.22
N PRO A 675 1.71 -19.00 7.26
CA PRO A 675 1.94 -20.45 7.42
C PRO A 675 0.63 -21.24 7.36
N LEU A 676 -0.47 -20.67 7.88
CA LEU A 676 -1.79 -21.30 7.83
C LEU A 676 -2.32 -21.38 6.39
N HIS A 677 -2.07 -20.39 5.53
CA HIS A 677 -2.41 -20.48 4.10
C HIS A 677 -1.69 -21.65 3.43
N TRP A 678 -0.40 -21.81 3.70
CA TRP A 678 0.42 -22.86 3.09
C TRP A 678 -0.01 -24.26 3.56
N ALA A 679 -0.25 -24.42 4.87
CA ALA A 679 -0.81 -25.66 5.41
C ALA A 679 -2.20 -25.97 4.84
N SER A 680 -3.03 -24.94 4.64
CA SER A 680 -4.40 -25.10 4.15
C SER A 680 -4.47 -25.44 2.68
N ARG A 681 -3.56 -24.90 1.86
CA ARG A 681 -3.43 -25.24 0.44
C ARG A 681 -3.17 -26.72 0.22
N VAL A 682 -2.39 -27.36 1.10
CA VAL A 682 -2.06 -28.78 0.98
C VAL A 682 -3.01 -29.67 1.80
N GLY A 683 -3.75 -29.11 2.76
CA GLY A 683 -4.69 -29.87 3.59
C GLY A 683 -4.08 -30.50 4.83
N HIS A 684 -2.98 -29.94 5.33
CA HIS A 684 -2.26 -30.49 6.48
C HIS A 684 -2.95 -30.11 7.79
N ILE A 685 -3.93 -30.93 8.19
CA ILE A 685 -4.78 -30.65 9.36
C ILE A 685 -3.99 -30.57 10.67
N SER A 686 -3.00 -31.43 10.88
CA SER A 686 -2.20 -31.44 12.12
C SER A 686 -1.40 -30.15 12.28
N SER A 687 -0.75 -29.69 11.21
CA SER A 687 -0.02 -28.41 11.22
C SER A 687 -0.97 -27.22 11.33
N SER A 688 -2.10 -27.25 10.62
CA SER A 688 -3.14 -26.20 10.70
C SER A 688 -3.75 -26.09 12.10
N ALA A 689 -4.03 -27.22 12.76
CA ALA A 689 -4.56 -27.26 14.11
C ALA A 689 -3.57 -26.71 15.14
N LEU A 690 -2.28 -27.04 15.00
CA LEU A 690 -1.22 -26.47 15.85
C LEU A 690 -1.08 -24.96 15.67
N LEU A 691 -1.09 -24.47 14.42
CA LEU A 691 -1.04 -23.04 14.11
C LEU A 691 -2.26 -22.30 14.70
N VAL A 692 -3.47 -22.82 14.49
CA VAL A 692 -4.71 -22.25 15.06
C VAL A 692 -4.67 -22.24 16.58
N LYS A 693 -4.21 -23.33 17.21
CA LYS A 693 -4.04 -23.40 18.67
C LYS A 693 -3.04 -22.36 19.20
N ALA A 694 -2.03 -22.03 18.40
CA ALA A 694 -1.03 -21.01 18.71
C ALA A 694 -1.47 -19.58 18.38
N GLY A 695 -2.73 -19.37 17.95
CA GLY A 695 -3.27 -18.04 17.67
C GLY A 695 -3.15 -17.60 16.20
N ALA A 696 -3.06 -18.56 15.26
CA ALA A 696 -3.16 -18.23 13.84
C ALA A 696 -4.53 -17.65 13.48
N VAL A 697 -4.52 -16.51 12.79
CA VAL A 697 -5.69 -15.76 12.34
C VAL A 697 -6.21 -16.37 11.03
N CYS A 698 -7.51 -16.68 10.98
CA CYS A 698 -8.13 -17.41 9.86
C CYS A 698 -8.78 -16.51 8.79
N ASP A 699 -8.83 -15.19 9.00
CA ASP A 699 -9.27 -14.18 8.03
C ASP A 699 -8.12 -13.37 7.42
N VAL A 700 -6.86 -13.75 7.68
CA VAL A 700 -5.70 -13.17 6.98
C VAL A 700 -5.90 -13.35 5.49
N ARG A 701 -5.67 -12.29 4.71
CA ARG A 701 -5.81 -12.26 3.25
C ARG A 701 -4.44 -12.23 2.60
N ASP A 702 -4.22 -13.09 1.62
CA ASP A 702 -3.05 -13.02 0.74
C ASP A 702 -3.21 -11.91 -0.31
N SER A 703 -2.21 -11.74 -1.18
CA SER A 703 -2.21 -10.73 -2.26
C SER A 703 -3.40 -10.82 -3.24
N GLN A 704 -4.05 -11.98 -3.34
CA GLN A 704 -5.25 -12.20 -4.15
C GLN A 704 -6.55 -12.07 -3.34
N GLY A 705 -6.43 -11.79 -2.04
CA GLY A 705 -7.55 -11.72 -1.10
C GLY A 705 -7.97 -13.09 -0.56
N TYR A 706 -7.27 -14.16 -0.90
CA TYR A 706 -7.62 -15.49 -0.40
C TYR A 706 -7.30 -15.59 1.07
N THR A 707 -8.22 -16.21 1.82
CA THR A 707 -8.01 -16.61 3.20
C THR A 707 -7.72 -18.10 3.29
N PRO A 708 -7.22 -18.63 4.41
CA PRO A 708 -6.91 -20.05 4.55
C PRO A 708 -8.06 -20.99 4.17
N ILE A 709 -9.31 -20.62 4.49
CA ILE A 709 -10.49 -21.43 4.11
C ILE A 709 -10.73 -21.46 2.60
N HIS A 710 -10.45 -20.36 1.87
CA HIS A 710 -10.54 -20.34 0.41
C HIS A 710 -9.57 -21.36 -0.21
N LEU A 711 -8.34 -21.42 0.28
CA LEU A 711 -7.35 -22.39 -0.18
C LEU A 711 -7.72 -23.83 0.21
N ALA A 712 -8.28 -24.04 1.40
CA ALA A 712 -8.76 -25.36 1.84
C ALA A 712 -9.92 -25.87 0.96
N VAL A 713 -10.86 -24.99 0.60
CA VAL A 713 -11.97 -25.30 -0.32
C VAL A 713 -11.45 -25.56 -1.74
N GLN A 714 -10.57 -24.68 -2.25
CA GLN A 714 -9.96 -24.80 -3.57
C GLN A 714 -9.23 -26.14 -3.75
N SER A 715 -8.56 -26.62 -2.70
CA SER A 715 -7.83 -27.90 -2.67
C SER A 715 -8.67 -29.09 -2.21
N ASN A 716 -10.00 -28.95 -2.07
CA ASN A 716 -10.94 -30.00 -1.68
C ASN A 716 -10.66 -30.65 -0.31
N GLN A 717 -10.18 -29.88 0.66
CA GLN A 717 -9.75 -30.38 1.98
C GLN A 717 -10.90 -30.39 2.99
N SER A 718 -11.87 -31.28 2.80
CA SER A 718 -13.15 -31.27 3.55
C SER A 718 -12.97 -31.34 5.07
N VAL A 719 -12.01 -32.11 5.57
CA VAL A 719 -11.74 -32.23 7.02
C VAL A 719 -11.23 -30.91 7.60
N LEU A 720 -10.39 -30.20 6.85
CA LEU A 720 -9.87 -28.90 7.27
C LEU A 720 -10.94 -27.80 7.18
N VAL A 721 -11.78 -27.84 6.13
CA VAL A 721 -12.93 -26.95 6.00
C VAL A 721 -13.90 -27.14 7.17
N ALA A 722 -14.23 -28.39 7.53
CA ALA A 722 -15.05 -28.68 8.71
C ALA A 722 -14.43 -28.12 9.99
N TYR A 723 -13.13 -28.36 10.20
CA TYR A 723 -12.39 -27.85 11.35
C TYR A 723 -12.42 -26.31 11.42
N MET A 724 -12.20 -25.62 10.30
CA MET A 724 -12.22 -24.16 10.25
C MET A 724 -13.62 -23.59 10.51
N LEU A 725 -14.66 -24.18 9.93
CA LEU A 725 -16.06 -23.75 10.15
C LEU A 725 -16.51 -23.99 11.60
N GLU A 726 -16.04 -25.07 12.23
CA GLU A 726 -16.32 -25.36 13.64
C GLU A 726 -15.62 -24.36 14.57
N LYS A 727 -14.35 -24.01 14.29
CA LYS A 727 -13.57 -23.09 15.15
C LYS A 727 -13.85 -21.61 14.88
N PHE A 728 -14.20 -21.26 13.64
CA PHE A 728 -14.34 -19.89 13.19
C PHE A 728 -15.63 -19.75 12.38
N SER A 729 -16.76 -19.57 13.09
CA SER A 729 -18.09 -19.48 12.46
C SER A 729 -18.22 -18.33 11.45
N TYR A 730 -17.42 -17.26 11.61
CA TYR A 730 -17.40 -16.11 10.69
C TYR A 730 -16.75 -16.44 9.35
N CYS A 731 -15.97 -17.52 9.24
CA CYS A 731 -15.26 -17.87 8.01
C CYS A 731 -16.17 -18.35 6.87
N LYS A 732 -17.41 -18.73 7.17
CA LYS A 732 -18.36 -19.28 6.20
C LYS A 732 -18.77 -18.32 5.08
N ASP A 733 -18.72 -17.01 5.34
CA ASP A 733 -19.17 -15.94 4.43
C ASP A 733 -18.06 -14.92 4.08
N ILE A 734 -16.79 -15.21 4.41
CA ILE A 734 -15.67 -14.31 4.06
C ILE A 734 -15.54 -14.24 2.55
N THR A 735 -15.22 -13.06 2.01
CA THR A 735 -14.99 -12.86 0.58
C THR A 735 -13.52 -12.61 0.26
N ASP A 736 -13.09 -13.09 -0.91
CA ASP A 736 -11.84 -12.65 -1.54
C ASP A 736 -11.96 -11.27 -2.21
N ASN A 737 -10.91 -10.82 -2.91
CA ASN A 737 -10.90 -9.51 -3.58
C ASN A 737 -11.95 -9.40 -4.71
N SER A 738 -12.38 -10.53 -5.29
CA SER A 738 -13.41 -10.61 -6.31
C SER A 738 -14.82 -10.70 -5.70
N GLY A 739 -14.95 -10.72 -4.37
CA GLY A 739 -16.23 -10.91 -3.71
C GLY A 739 -16.68 -12.38 -3.65
N MET A 740 -15.80 -13.34 -3.98
CA MET A 740 -16.17 -14.76 -3.97
C MET A 740 -16.16 -15.31 -2.55
N THR A 741 -17.22 -16.03 -2.17
CA THR A 741 -17.33 -16.72 -0.87
C THR A 741 -16.81 -18.16 -0.93
N PRO A 742 -16.58 -18.86 0.20
CA PRO A 742 -16.27 -20.28 0.22
C PRO A 742 -17.29 -21.13 -0.55
N ALA A 743 -18.58 -20.81 -0.48
CA ALA A 743 -19.63 -21.52 -1.21
C ALA A 743 -19.47 -21.37 -2.74
N MET A 744 -19.08 -20.18 -3.19
CA MET A 744 -18.80 -19.91 -4.61
C MET A 744 -17.55 -20.65 -5.10
N TRP A 745 -16.50 -20.68 -4.28
CA TRP A 745 -15.29 -21.46 -4.55
C TRP A 745 -15.57 -22.97 -4.63
N ALA A 746 -16.44 -23.50 -3.76
CA ALA A 746 -16.88 -24.89 -3.80
C ALA A 746 -17.78 -25.19 -5.01
N ALA A 747 -18.56 -24.21 -5.48
CA ALA A 747 -19.35 -24.31 -6.70
C ALA A 747 -18.48 -24.34 -7.97
N TYR A 748 -17.35 -23.62 -7.97
CA TYR A 748 -16.48 -23.40 -9.12
C TYR A 748 -15.69 -24.64 -9.58
N ARG A 749 -15.46 -25.64 -8.72
CA ARG A 749 -14.66 -26.85 -9.04
C ARG A 749 -15.51 -28.12 -8.99
N THR A 750 -15.30 -29.03 -9.95
CA THR A 750 -16.01 -30.32 -10.07
C THR A 750 -15.55 -31.41 -9.09
N PHE A 751 -14.62 -31.14 -8.18
CA PHE A 751 -13.88 -32.18 -7.45
C PHE A 751 -14.45 -32.65 -6.09
N GLY A 752 -15.63 -32.21 -5.64
CA GLY A 752 -16.22 -32.85 -4.47
C GLY A 752 -17.48 -32.20 -3.91
N MET A 753 -18.46 -33.03 -3.59
CA MET A 753 -19.72 -32.63 -2.92
C MET A 753 -19.52 -32.29 -1.42
N PHE A 754 -18.37 -32.62 -0.85
CA PHE A 754 -18.16 -32.58 0.60
C PHE A 754 -17.92 -31.16 1.16
N PRO A 755 -17.05 -30.29 0.60
CA PRO A 755 -16.90 -28.92 1.10
C PRO A 755 -18.18 -28.10 0.98
N ILE A 756 -18.90 -28.21 -0.14
CA ILE A 756 -20.15 -27.47 -0.35
C ILE A 756 -21.23 -27.86 0.67
N ARG A 757 -21.37 -29.15 0.99
CA ARG A 757 -22.28 -29.63 2.05
C ARG A 757 -21.94 -29.06 3.41
N LEU A 758 -20.66 -29.08 3.78
CA LEU A 758 -20.20 -28.55 5.07
C LEU A 758 -20.47 -27.04 5.19
N ILE A 759 -20.23 -26.29 4.12
CA ILE A 759 -20.50 -24.85 4.07
C ILE A 759 -22.01 -24.57 4.19
N ILE A 760 -22.86 -25.32 3.48
CA ILE A 760 -24.33 -25.20 3.60
C ILE A 760 -24.80 -25.53 5.03
N GLN A 761 -24.30 -26.63 5.61
CA GLN A 761 -24.64 -27.03 6.98
C GLN A 761 -24.21 -26.00 8.04
N SER A 762 -23.17 -25.20 7.77
CA SER A 762 -22.77 -24.08 8.64
C SER A 762 -23.72 -22.87 8.59
N GLY A 763 -24.72 -22.89 7.71
CA GLY A 763 -25.65 -21.80 7.47
C GLY A 763 -25.01 -20.62 6.77
N ALA A 764 -24.16 -20.87 5.77
CA ALA A 764 -23.56 -19.82 4.94
C ALA A 764 -24.62 -19.16 4.03
N ASN A 765 -24.41 -17.89 3.68
CA ASN A 765 -25.25 -17.16 2.76
C ASN A 765 -25.02 -17.62 1.30
N LEU A 766 -25.90 -18.49 0.81
CA LEU A 766 -25.84 -19.05 -0.56
C LEU A 766 -26.20 -18.03 -1.64
N ASN A 767 -26.79 -16.90 -1.25
CA ASN A 767 -27.37 -15.89 -2.13
C ASN A 767 -26.49 -14.63 -2.27
N ALA A 768 -25.29 -14.61 -1.67
CA ALA A 768 -24.32 -13.55 -1.92
C ALA A 768 -23.95 -13.46 -3.41
N GLN A 769 -23.59 -12.27 -3.89
CA GLN A 769 -23.20 -12.01 -5.29
C GLN A 769 -21.75 -11.54 -5.36
N GLU A 770 -20.94 -12.15 -6.22
CA GLU A 770 -19.55 -11.72 -6.43
C GLU A 770 -19.45 -10.40 -7.23
N HIS A 771 -18.33 -9.70 -7.11
CA HIS A 771 -18.18 -8.32 -7.56
C HIS A 771 -18.06 -8.17 -9.07
N LEU A 772 -17.61 -9.18 -9.82
CA LEU A 772 -17.31 -9.10 -11.25
C LEU A 772 -18.60 -9.18 -12.07
N SER A 773 -19.29 -10.32 -12.02
CA SER A 773 -20.50 -10.63 -12.80
C SER A 773 -21.79 -10.58 -11.98
N GLY A 774 -21.73 -10.43 -10.66
CA GLY A 774 -22.90 -10.54 -9.79
C GLY A 774 -23.44 -11.96 -9.66
N ASN A 775 -22.62 -12.98 -9.92
CA ASN A 775 -23.04 -14.36 -9.85
C ASN A 775 -23.16 -14.84 -8.39
N THR A 776 -24.20 -15.62 -8.10
CA THR A 776 -24.30 -16.39 -6.84
C THR A 776 -23.59 -17.74 -6.96
N ALA A 777 -23.44 -18.47 -5.85
CA ALA A 777 -22.90 -19.83 -5.89
C ALA A 777 -23.68 -20.75 -6.86
N LEU A 778 -25.00 -20.55 -6.99
CA LEU A 778 -25.84 -21.33 -7.91
C LEU A 778 -25.63 -20.95 -9.38
N HIS A 779 -25.37 -19.66 -9.68
CA HIS A 779 -24.97 -19.23 -11.03
C HIS A 779 -23.65 -19.90 -11.42
N ILE A 780 -22.64 -19.84 -10.54
CA ILE A 780 -21.32 -20.42 -10.78
C ILE A 780 -21.40 -21.93 -10.95
N ALA A 781 -22.13 -22.65 -10.07
CA ALA A 781 -22.31 -24.10 -10.19
C ALA A 781 -22.97 -24.50 -11.52
N THR A 782 -23.88 -23.66 -12.03
CA THR A 782 -24.55 -23.87 -13.32
C THR A 782 -23.61 -23.66 -14.49
N GLN A 783 -22.82 -22.57 -14.45
CA GLN A 783 -21.78 -22.26 -15.45
C GLN A 783 -20.74 -23.38 -15.54
N GLU A 784 -20.28 -23.89 -14.40
CA GLU A 784 -19.27 -24.95 -14.32
C GLU A 784 -19.85 -26.36 -14.51
N ARG A 785 -21.16 -26.48 -14.80
CA ARG A 785 -21.89 -27.75 -14.94
C ARG A 785 -21.71 -28.69 -13.74
N ASN A 786 -21.53 -28.14 -12.55
CA ASN A 786 -21.33 -28.88 -11.31
C ASN A 786 -22.67 -29.35 -10.73
N HIS A 787 -23.22 -30.42 -11.31
CA HIS A 787 -24.53 -30.97 -10.94
C HIS A 787 -24.66 -31.33 -9.46
N SER A 788 -23.57 -31.77 -8.83
CA SER A 788 -23.54 -32.09 -7.40
C SER A 788 -23.74 -30.82 -6.57
N SER A 789 -22.98 -29.75 -6.83
CA SER A 789 -23.15 -28.47 -6.13
C SER A 789 -24.51 -27.81 -6.41
N ILE A 790 -25.04 -27.92 -7.64
CA ILE A 790 -26.40 -27.43 -7.97
C ILE A 790 -27.44 -28.12 -7.08
N ARG A 791 -27.39 -29.45 -6.97
CA ARG A 791 -28.31 -30.22 -6.14
C ARG A 791 -28.21 -29.82 -4.66
N GLU A 792 -26.99 -29.74 -4.13
CA GLU A 792 -26.77 -29.40 -2.72
C GLU A 792 -27.19 -27.96 -2.40
N LEU A 793 -26.87 -27.00 -3.26
CA LEU A 793 -27.27 -25.59 -3.10
C LEU A 793 -28.80 -25.44 -3.11
N LEU A 794 -29.50 -26.13 -4.01
CA LEU A 794 -30.96 -26.13 -4.06
C LEU A 794 -31.58 -26.78 -2.81
N ASN A 795 -31.03 -27.91 -2.35
CA ASN A 795 -31.44 -28.53 -1.08
C ASN A 795 -31.16 -27.61 0.13
N GLY A 796 -30.12 -26.79 0.05
CA GLY A 796 -29.76 -25.77 1.03
C GLY A 796 -30.59 -24.48 0.96
N GLY A 797 -31.55 -24.38 0.03
CA GLY A 797 -32.44 -23.22 -0.10
C GLY A 797 -31.85 -22.04 -0.89
N ALA A 798 -30.89 -22.27 -1.80
CA ALA A 798 -30.40 -21.23 -2.69
C ALA A 798 -31.52 -20.70 -3.61
N ASP A 799 -31.59 -19.37 -3.76
CA ASP A 799 -32.64 -18.71 -4.52
C ASP A 799 -32.36 -18.78 -6.04
N ILE A 800 -33.30 -19.38 -6.77
CA ILE A 800 -33.24 -19.54 -8.23
C ILE A 800 -33.64 -18.27 -9.00
N SER A 801 -34.18 -17.26 -8.31
CA SER A 801 -34.75 -16.06 -8.94
C SER A 801 -33.78 -14.88 -9.00
N ILE A 802 -32.65 -14.95 -8.28
CA ILE A 802 -31.64 -13.88 -8.25
C ILE A 802 -31.05 -13.71 -9.65
N ARG A 803 -30.93 -12.45 -10.09
CA ARG A 803 -30.32 -12.09 -11.37
C ARG A 803 -28.91 -11.58 -11.18
N ASN A 804 -27.99 -12.05 -12.02
CA ASN A 804 -26.64 -11.51 -12.11
C ASN A 804 -26.62 -10.13 -12.82
N LYS A 805 -25.44 -9.54 -13.02
CA LYS A 805 -25.32 -8.23 -13.69
C LYS A 805 -25.73 -8.27 -15.16
N GLN A 806 -25.67 -9.43 -15.81
CA GLN A 806 -26.19 -9.67 -17.15
C GLN A 806 -27.71 -9.88 -17.19
N GLN A 807 -28.40 -9.71 -16.04
CA GLN A 807 -29.82 -9.96 -15.88
C GLN A 807 -30.24 -11.42 -16.11
N GLU A 808 -29.30 -12.37 -16.07
CA GLU A 808 -29.58 -13.80 -16.20
C GLU A 808 -29.83 -14.41 -14.82
N THR A 809 -30.85 -15.26 -14.70
CA THR A 809 -31.01 -16.17 -13.54
C THR A 809 -30.17 -17.43 -13.73
N PRO A 810 -29.93 -18.25 -12.69
CA PRO A 810 -29.29 -19.56 -12.85
C PRO A 810 -30.01 -20.45 -13.87
N LEU A 811 -31.35 -20.33 -13.96
CA LEU A 811 -32.14 -21.08 -14.94
C LEU A 811 -31.90 -20.58 -16.37
N ASP A 812 -31.75 -19.27 -16.57
CA ASP A 812 -31.45 -18.68 -17.87
C ASP A 812 -30.07 -19.15 -18.37
N ILE A 813 -29.07 -19.16 -17.48
CA ILE A 813 -27.74 -19.73 -17.77
C ILE A 813 -27.85 -21.21 -18.15
N ALA A 814 -28.62 -22.01 -17.38
CA ALA A 814 -28.81 -23.43 -17.66
C ALA A 814 -29.44 -23.67 -19.05
N LYS A 815 -30.40 -22.84 -19.46
CA LYS A 815 -31.02 -22.87 -20.79
C LYS A 815 -30.02 -22.49 -21.89
N ASN A 816 -29.33 -21.37 -21.72
CA ASN A 816 -28.33 -20.86 -22.68
C ASN A 816 -27.22 -21.89 -22.93
N MET A 817 -26.82 -22.62 -21.89
CA MET A 817 -25.79 -23.66 -21.97
C MET A 817 -26.29 -25.05 -22.39
N ARG A 818 -27.61 -25.20 -22.65
CA ARG A 818 -28.30 -26.48 -22.92
C ARG A 818 -28.03 -27.55 -21.84
N ASN A 819 -27.99 -27.13 -20.58
CA ASN A 819 -27.72 -27.99 -19.44
C ASN A 819 -29.03 -28.63 -18.90
N HIS A 820 -29.51 -29.65 -19.60
CA HIS A 820 -30.78 -30.32 -19.28
C HIS A 820 -30.87 -30.86 -17.84
N LYS A 821 -29.75 -31.33 -17.27
CA LYS A 821 -29.69 -31.82 -15.89
C LYS A 821 -29.89 -30.69 -14.87
N ALA A 822 -29.26 -29.53 -15.06
CA ALA A 822 -29.44 -28.37 -14.19
C ALA A 822 -30.88 -27.82 -14.26
N ILE A 823 -31.45 -27.75 -15.46
CA ILE A 823 -32.86 -27.36 -15.69
C ILE A 823 -33.78 -28.31 -14.92
N GLY A 824 -33.54 -29.63 -15.00
CA GLY A 824 -34.30 -30.64 -14.26
C GLY A 824 -34.23 -30.45 -12.74
N PHE A 825 -33.05 -30.17 -12.17
CA PHE A 825 -32.93 -29.91 -10.73
C PHE A 825 -33.69 -28.66 -10.29
N MET A 826 -33.65 -27.57 -11.07
CA MET A 826 -34.32 -26.31 -10.73
C MET A 826 -35.84 -26.38 -10.89
N LEU A 827 -36.35 -27.13 -11.89
CA LEU A 827 -37.79 -27.30 -12.13
C LEU A 827 -38.42 -28.43 -11.28
N GLY A 828 -37.63 -29.38 -10.79
CA GLY A 828 -38.13 -30.47 -9.94
C GLY A 828 -38.72 -29.98 -8.62
N ILE A 829 -38.18 -28.90 -8.05
CA ILE A 829 -38.65 -28.32 -6.77
C ILE A 829 -39.96 -27.55 -6.97
N THR A 830 -40.12 -26.82 -8.08
CA THR A 830 -41.37 -26.10 -8.40
C THR A 830 -42.52 -27.06 -8.72
N ALA A 831 -42.22 -28.20 -9.37
CA ALA A 831 -43.19 -29.27 -9.57
C ALA A 831 -43.66 -29.89 -8.24
N LEU A 832 -42.75 -30.08 -7.27
CA LEU A 832 -43.07 -30.65 -5.95
C LEU A 832 -43.99 -29.72 -5.12
N MET A 833 -43.73 -28.41 -5.15
CA MET A 833 -44.55 -27.40 -4.45
C MET A 833 -45.95 -27.26 -5.08
N PHE A 834 -46.06 -27.29 -6.41
CA PHE A 834 -47.35 -27.32 -7.09
C PHE A 834 -48.14 -28.59 -6.76
N PHE A 835 -47.45 -29.74 -6.63
CA PHE A 835 -48.06 -31.02 -6.26
C PHE A 835 -48.63 -30.98 -4.83
N GLN A 836 -47.89 -30.43 -3.86
CA GLN A 836 -48.36 -30.31 -2.47
C GLN A 836 -49.53 -29.33 -2.31
N LEU A 837 -49.51 -28.19 -3.02
CA LEU A 837 -50.61 -27.23 -3.01
C LEU A 837 -51.89 -27.85 -3.62
N HIS A 838 -51.75 -28.62 -4.70
CA HIS A 838 -52.87 -29.25 -5.38
C HIS A 838 -53.53 -30.35 -4.53
N TYR A 839 -52.73 -31.21 -3.88
CA TYR A 839 -53.27 -32.23 -2.96
C TYR A 839 -53.90 -31.61 -1.69
N GLY A 840 -53.37 -30.48 -1.20
CA GLY A 840 -54.01 -29.72 -0.13
C GLY A 840 -55.40 -29.19 -0.51
N VAL A 841 -55.54 -28.67 -1.73
CA VAL A 841 -56.83 -28.17 -2.26
C VAL A 841 -57.81 -29.32 -2.52
N VAL A 842 -57.34 -30.44 -3.09
CA VAL A 842 -58.17 -31.64 -3.31
C VAL A 842 -58.62 -32.26 -1.99
N ALA A 843 -57.75 -32.34 -0.98
CA ALA A 843 -58.10 -32.81 0.36
C ALA A 843 -59.11 -31.88 1.04
N ALA A 844 -58.98 -30.57 0.90
CA ALA A 844 -59.93 -29.58 1.43
C ALA A 844 -61.30 -29.66 0.74
N LEU A 845 -61.33 -29.86 -0.58
CA LEU A 845 -62.57 -30.07 -1.34
C LEU A 845 -63.27 -31.38 -0.96
N LEU A 846 -62.51 -32.48 -0.83
CA LEU A 846 -63.05 -33.76 -0.37
C LEU A 846 -63.59 -33.65 1.06
N LEU A 847 -62.90 -32.95 1.95
CA LEU A 847 -63.36 -32.69 3.32
C LEU A 847 -64.64 -31.83 3.33
N ALA A 848 -64.73 -30.79 2.49
CA ALA A 848 -65.92 -29.95 2.35
C ALA A 848 -67.12 -30.74 1.79
N ILE A 849 -66.90 -31.61 0.80
CA ILE A 849 -67.93 -32.53 0.27
C ILE A 849 -68.38 -33.53 1.34
N LEU A 850 -67.44 -34.05 2.15
CA LEU A 850 -67.75 -34.98 3.25
C LEU A 850 -68.61 -34.29 4.32
N LEU A 851 -68.25 -33.05 4.70
CA LEU A 851 -69.01 -32.22 5.65
C LEU A 851 -70.39 -31.82 5.10
N LEU A 852 -70.49 -31.47 3.82
CA LEU A 852 -71.77 -31.20 3.15
C LEU A 852 -72.66 -32.46 3.07
N SER A 853 -72.06 -33.63 2.85
CA SER A 853 -72.80 -34.91 2.83
C SER A 853 -73.37 -35.28 4.21
N GLN A 854 -72.71 -34.88 5.30
CA GLN A 854 -73.23 -35.05 6.66
C GLN A 854 -74.48 -34.22 6.93
N CYS A 855 -74.57 -33.01 6.34
CA CYS A 855 -75.75 -32.17 6.46
C CYS A 855 -76.99 -32.74 5.75
N PHE A 856 -76.81 -33.55 4.70
CA PHE A 856 -77.93 -34.04 3.87
C PHE A 856 -78.32 -35.50 4.09
N MET A 857 -77.43 -36.39 4.57
CA MET A 857 -77.70 -37.84 4.56
C MET A 857 -77.70 -38.57 5.91
N LYS A 858 -77.49 -37.92 7.07
CA LYS A 858 -77.43 -38.58 8.40
C LYS A 858 -76.66 -39.92 8.37
N PHE A 859 -75.40 -39.87 7.94
CA PHE A 859 -74.53 -41.05 7.84
C PHE A 859 -73.62 -41.21 9.06
N ASP A 860 -73.51 -42.45 9.58
CA ASP A 860 -72.67 -42.79 10.74
C ASP A 860 -71.17 -42.80 10.37
N MET A 861 -70.40 -42.01 11.12
CA MET A 861 -69.00 -41.72 10.84
C MET A 861 -68.06 -42.87 11.25
N HIS A 862 -68.48 -43.76 12.15
CA HIS A 862 -67.61 -44.80 12.70
C HIS A 862 -67.34 -45.96 11.72
N SER A 863 -68.30 -46.24 10.82
CA SER A 863 -68.15 -47.26 9.78
C SER A 863 -67.31 -46.79 8.58
N THR A 864 -67.22 -45.48 8.35
CA THR A 864 -66.69 -44.90 7.10
C THR A 864 -65.20 -44.56 7.21
N SER A 865 -64.74 -44.13 8.40
CA SER A 865 -63.30 -43.90 8.68
C SER A 865 -62.46 -45.16 8.48
N SER A 866 -63.00 -46.32 8.84
CA SER A 866 -62.34 -47.63 8.71
C SER A 866 -62.18 -48.09 7.26
N SER A 867 -62.97 -47.54 6.31
CA SER A 867 -62.98 -47.93 4.90
C SER A 867 -62.28 -46.93 3.96
N LEU A 868 -62.09 -45.67 4.37
CA LEU A 868 -61.48 -44.61 3.56
C LEU A 868 -59.95 -44.54 3.68
N ILE A 869 -59.39 -44.92 4.82
CA ILE A 869 -57.94 -44.94 5.05
C ILE A 869 -57.22 -45.89 4.07
N PRO A 870 -57.71 -47.12 3.78
CA PRO A 870 -57.10 -48.02 2.80
C PRO A 870 -57.19 -47.52 1.35
N ILE A 871 -58.23 -46.75 1.01
CA ILE A 871 -58.41 -46.17 -0.34
C ILE A 871 -57.43 -45.01 -0.57
N GLY A 872 -57.21 -44.17 0.45
CA GLY A 872 -56.23 -43.09 0.39
C GLY A 872 -54.78 -43.59 0.25
N VAL A 873 -54.44 -44.71 0.91
CA VAL A 873 -53.12 -45.35 0.79
C VAL A 873 -52.93 -46.04 -0.56
N SER A 874 -53.97 -46.70 -1.09
CA SER A 874 -53.94 -47.41 -2.39
C SER A 874 -53.76 -46.48 -3.61
N VAL A 875 -54.11 -45.19 -3.50
CA VAL A 875 -53.93 -44.20 -4.59
C VAL A 875 -52.56 -43.52 -4.52
N ALA A 876 -51.98 -43.39 -3.33
CA ALA A 876 -50.71 -42.68 -3.13
C ALA A 876 -49.48 -43.51 -3.57
N GLU A 877 -49.47 -44.83 -3.33
CA GLU A 877 -48.30 -45.68 -3.62
C GLU A 877 -47.97 -45.88 -5.11
N PRO A 878 -48.93 -46.14 -6.03
CA PRO A 878 -48.62 -46.37 -7.44
C PRO A 878 -48.07 -45.11 -8.12
N THR A 879 -48.55 -43.93 -7.73
CA THR A 879 -48.12 -42.65 -8.31
C THR A 879 -46.71 -42.28 -7.83
N VAL A 880 -46.37 -42.55 -6.56
CA VAL A 880 -45.00 -42.37 -6.06
C VAL A 880 -44.04 -43.37 -6.72
N MET A 881 -44.46 -44.60 -6.97
CA MET A 881 -43.66 -45.59 -7.72
C MET A 881 -43.40 -45.18 -9.18
N VAL A 882 -44.42 -44.69 -9.90
CA VAL A 882 -44.27 -44.25 -11.30
C VAL A 882 -43.39 -43.00 -11.41
N ILE A 883 -43.50 -42.07 -10.46
CA ILE A 883 -42.64 -40.87 -10.41
C ILE A 883 -41.20 -41.25 -10.04
N THR A 884 -41.00 -42.17 -9.10
CA THR A 884 -39.66 -42.70 -8.77
C THR A 884 -39.07 -43.41 -9.99
N TRP A 885 -39.86 -44.21 -10.71
CA TRP A 885 -39.40 -44.86 -11.93
C TRP A 885 -39.06 -43.85 -13.04
N LEU A 886 -39.88 -42.82 -13.30
CA LEU A 886 -39.61 -41.80 -14.32
C LEU A 886 -38.42 -40.89 -13.98
N VAL A 887 -38.18 -40.62 -12.70
CA VAL A 887 -37.05 -39.78 -12.23
C VAL A 887 -35.73 -40.55 -12.19
N PHE A 888 -35.75 -41.88 -12.01
CA PHE A 888 -34.55 -42.70 -11.81
C PHE A 888 -34.21 -43.67 -12.97
N SER A 889 -34.96 -43.70 -14.08
CA SER A 889 -34.75 -44.66 -15.20
C SER A 889 -33.87 -44.16 -16.37
N ASP A 890 -32.87 -43.30 -16.12
CA ASP A 890 -31.80 -43.05 -17.11
C ASP A 890 -30.72 -44.15 -16.98
N PRO A 891 -30.38 -44.94 -18.03
CA PRO A 891 -29.53 -46.13 -17.91
C PRO A 891 -28.07 -45.90 -17.47
N GLY A 892 -27.67 -44.68 -17.14
CA GLY A 892 -26.30 -44.31 -16.78
C GLY A 892 -26.03 -44.05 -15.29
N VAL A 893 -26.98 -44.29 -14.37
CA VAL A 893 -26.91 -43.77 -12.98
C VAL A 893 -26.96 -44.87 -11.89
N ILE A 894 -26.52 -46.10 -12.16
CA ILE A 894 -26.36 -47.10 -11.08
C ILE A 894 -24.94 -47.65 -11.08
N GLU A 895 -24.05 -47.04 -10.29
CA GLU A 895 -22.97 -47.79 -9.64
C GLU A 895 -23.57 -48.51 -8.43
N HIS A 896 -23.45 -49.83 -8.45
CA HIS A 896 -23.93 -50.78 -7.44
C HIS A 896 -23.37 -50.50 -6.04
N GLN A 897 -24.10 -49.81 -5.13
CA GLN A 897 -23.88 -49.94 -3.67
C GLN A 897 -25.12 -49.71 -2.77
N PHE A 898 -26.35 -49.69 -3.30
CA PHE A 898 -27.55 -49.59 -2.45
C PHE A 898 -28.49 -50.78 -2.67
N ASP A 899 -28.41 -51.77 -1.76
CA ASP A 899 -29.35 -52.88 -1.72
C ASP A 899 -30.67 -52.40 -1.08
N ALA A 900 -31.53 -51.80 -1.91
CA ALA A 900 -32.85 -51.32 -1.54
C ALA A 900 -33.74 -52.44 -0.93
N HIS A 901 -33.47 -53.71 -1.25
CA HIS A 901 -34.18 -54.85 -0.70
C HIS A 901 -33.86 -55.06 0.78
N ALA A 902 -32.59 -54.93 1.18
CA ALA A 902 -32.14 -55.05 2.58
C ALA A 902 -32.60 -53.88 3.48
N ALA A 903 -32.87 -52.71 2.90
CA ALA A 903 -33.45 -51.57 3.62
C ALA A 903 -34.96 -51.73 3.83
N PHE A 904 -35.65 -52.30 2.84
CA PHE A 904 -37.09 -52.62 2.91
C PHE A 904 -37.38 -53.74 3.92
N VAL A 905 -36.60 -54.82 3.93
CA VAL A 905 -36.75 -55.94 4.88
C VAL A 905 -36.54 -55.46 6.33
N ARG A 906 -35.53 -54.61 6.59
CA ARG A 906 -35.29 -54.02 7.92
C ARG A 906 -36.42 -53.09 8.39
N SER A 907 -37.10 -52.42 7.47
CA SER A 907 -38.24 -51.54 7.77
C SER A 907 -39.51 -52.34 8.10
N ILE A 908 -39.65 -53.54 7.52
CA ILE A 908 -40.73 -54.48 7.84
C ILE A 908 -40.45 -55.22 9.15
N GLU A 909 -39.19 -55.61 9.43
CA GLU A 909 -38.78 -56.24 10.69
C GLU A 909 -38.97 -55.34 11.92
N GLN A 910 -38.98 -54.01 11.74
CA GLN A 910 -39.23 -53.03 12.80
C GLN A 910 -40.72 -52.77 13.09
N CYS A 911 -41.62 -53.24 12.21
CA CYS A 911 -43.06 -53.09 12.38
C CYS A 911 -43.65 -54.40 12.91
N GLU A 912 -43.82 -54.51 14.24
CA GLU A 912 -44.52 -55.61 14.91
C GLU A 912 -46.04 -55.62 14.59
N LEU A 913 -46.43 -55.83 13.33
CA LEU A 913 -47.83 -55.98 12.92
C LEU A 913 -48.00 -57.23 12.07
N VAL A 914 -47.88 -58.39 12.71
CA VAL A 914 -48.20 -59.68 12.11
C VAL A 914 -49.61 -60.07 12.53
N ASN A 915 -50.63 -59.73 11.72
CA ASN A 915 -51.92 -60.47 11.70
C ASN A 915 -52.84 -60.22 10.48
N TYR A 916 -52.35 -59.62 9.39
CA TYR A 916 -53.15 -59.35 8.19
C TYR A 916 -52.61 -60.06 6.94
N CYS A 917 -53.50 -60.49 6.05
CA CYS A 917 -53.12 -60.93 4.72
C CYS A 917 -52.75 -59.72 3.85
N PHE A 918 -51.50 -59.61 3.38
CA PHE A 918 -50.99 -58.41 2.69
C PHE A 918 -51.71 -58.03 1.39
N THR A 919 -52.44 -58.95 0.76
CA THR A 919 -53.12 -58.71 -0.52
C THR A 919 -54.57 -58.23 -0.35
N CYS A 920 -55.21 -58.48 0.79
CA CYS A 920 -56.62 -58.13 1.03
C CYS A 920 -56.93 -57.51 2.39
N TRP A 921 -55.94 -57.43 3.29
CA TRP A 921 -55.98 -56.76 4.60
C TRP A 921 -57.16 -57.17 5.52
N VAL A 922 -57.51 -58.46 5.50
CA VAL A 922 -58.43 -59.09 6.46
C VAL A 922 -57.64 -59.85 7.53
N ASP A 923 -58.16 -59.85 8.77
CA ASP A 923 -57.59 -60.57 9.91
C ASP A 923 -57.45 -62.08 9.65
N LYS A 924 -56.31 -62.65 10.02
CA LYS A 924 -56.02 -64.07 9.87
C LYS A 924 -56.76 -64.88 10.97
N PRO A 925 -57.57 -65.91 10.64
CA PRO A 925 -58.19 -66.74 11.67
C PRO A 925 -57.13 -67.51 12.47
N GLN A 926 -57.33 -67.63 13.79
CA GLN A 926 -56.40 -68.35 14.66
C GLN A 926 -56.22 -69.81 14.21
N GLY A 927 -55.00 -70.16 13.79
CA GLY A 927 -54.59 -71.53 13.40
C GLY A 927 -54.15 -71.73 11.93
N ALA A 928 -54.21 -70.71 11.06
CA ALA A 928 -53.84 -70.86 9.65
C ALA A 928 -52.30 -70.90 9.41
N LYS A 929 -51.79 -72.03 8.90
CA LYS A 929 -50.35 -72.39 8.83
C LYS A 929 -49.52 -71.83 7.66
N HIS A 930 -50.03 -70.93 6.82
CA HIS A 930 -49.26 -70.43 5.68
C HIS A 930 -48.82 -68.98 5.89
N CYS A 931 -47.50 -68.75 5.77
CA CYS A 931 -46.69 -67.54 6.04
C CYS A 931 -46.14 -67.43 7.48
N SER A 932 -44.94 -67.98 7.68
CA SER A 932 -43.99 -67.58 8.74
C SER A 932 -42.55 -67.75 8.23
N VAL A 933 -41.69 -66.75 8.43
CA VAL A 933 -40.22 -66.93 8.45
C VAL A 933 -39.80 -66.78 9.91
N SER A 934 -39.17 -67.81 10.47
CA SER A 934 -38.62 -67.83 11.83
C SER A 934 -37.11 -67.52 11.81
N LEU A 935 -36.63 -66.77 12.81
CA LEU A 935 -35.23 -66.39 12.99
C LEU A 935 -34.37 -67.53 13.59
N PRO A 936 -33.08 -67.69 13.22
CA PRO A 936 -32.12 -68.50 13.98
C PRO A 936 -31.31 -67.66 14.99
N SER A 937 -30.97 -68.28 16.14
CA SER A 937 -30.23 -67.68 17.26
C SER A 937 -28.68 -67.72 17.09
N PRO A 938 -27.92 -66.93 17.87
CA PRO A 938 -26.51 -66.62 17.59
C PRO A 938 -25.53 -67.56 18.29
N ARG A 939 -25.12 -68.66 17.64
CA ARG A 939 -23.85 -69.36 17.91
C ARG A 939 -23.34 -70.03 16.63
N ASP A 940 -22.24 -69.49 16.11
CA ASP A 940 -21.12 -70.15 15.44
C ASP A 940 -20.57 -69.33 14.26
N SER A 941 -19.29 -69.03 14.41
CA SER A 941 -18.41 -68.40 13.45
C SER A 941 -18.15 -69.29 12.23
N THR A 942 -17.97 -68.65 11.08
CA THR A 942 -17.37 -69.16 9.83
C THR A 942 -18.23 -70.09 8.95
N ARG A 943 -18.99 -69.50 8.02
CA ARG A 943 -19.06 -69.82 6.58
C ARG A 943 -20.19 -69.02 5.91
N HIS A 944 -19.97 -68.62 4.66
CA HIS A 944 -20.99 -68.06 3.77
C HIS A 944 -22.24 -68.96 3.75
N ILE A 945 -23.41 -68.41 4.08
CA ILE A 945 -24.70 -69.08 3.90
C ILE A 945 -25.67 -68.08 3.25
N SER A 946 -26.09 -68.45 2.04
CA SER A 946 -27.19 -67.90 1.25
C SER A 946 -28.53 -68.13 1.95
N VAL A 947 -29.33 -67.09 2.13
CA VAL A 947 -30.73 -67.21 2.57
C VAL A 947 -31.62 -67.38 1.33
N HIS A 948 -32.15 -68.59 1.13
CA HIS A 948 -33.21 -68.86 0.16
C HIS A 948 -34.58 -68.49 0.77
N TYR A 949 -35.28 -67.52 0.18
CA TYR A 949 -36.71 -67.31 0.44
C TYR A 949 -37.55 -68.12 -0.54
N SER A 950 -37.99 -69.31 -0.13
CA SER A 950 -38.93 -70.14 -0.89
C SER A 950 -40.38 -69.85 -0.43
N CYS A 951 -41.02 -68.86 -1.03
CA CYS A 951 -42.49 -68.79 -1.06
C CYS A 951 -42.95 -68.42 -2.47
N ARG A 952 -43.51 -69.40 -3.20
CA ARG A 952 -43.95 -69.26 -4.60
C ARG A 952 -45.07 -68.23 -4.81
N CYS A 953 -45.77 -67.82 -3.75
CA CYS A 953 -46.91 -66.90 -3.85
C CYS A 953 -46.51 -65.46 -4.23
N VAL A 954 -45.29 -65.03 -3.88
CA VAL A 954 -44.81 -63.66 -4.15
C VAL A 954 -44.14 -63.55 -5.52
N LEU A 955 -43.62 -64.66 -6.06
CA LEU A 955 -42.82 -64.66 -7.29
C LEU A 955 -43.64 -64.77 -8.60
N HIS A 956 -44.89 -65.27 -8.56
CA HIS A 956 -45.65 -65.56 -9.79
C HIS A 956 -47.06 -64.96 -9.87
N PHE A 957 -47.52 -64.21 -8.86
CA PHE A 957 -48.84 -63.54 -8.89
C PHE A 957 -50.05 -64.45 -9.22
N ASP A 958 -49.98 -65.77 -9.00
CA ASP A 958 -51.12 -66.66 -9.21
C ASP A 958 -52.21 -66.41 -8.16
N HIS A 959 -53.35 -65.91 -8.62
CA HIS A 959 -54.53 -65.54 -7.82
C HIS A 959 -55.43 -66.75 -7.57
N HIS A 960 -55.54 -67.18 -6.30
CA HIS A 960 -56.78 -67.74 -5.78
C HIS A 960 -56.80 -67.61 -4.24
N CYS A 961 -57.32 -66.48 -3.74
CA CYS A 961 -57.79 -66.41 -2.36
C CYS A 961 -59.28 -66.80 -2.36
N PRO A 962 -59.69 -67.92 -1.73
CA PRO A 962 -61.09 -68.39 -1.72
C PRO A 962 -62.09 -67.41 -1.11
N TRP A 963 -61.61 -66.34 -0.45
CA TRP A 963 -62.42 -65.39 0.30
C TRP A 963 -62.80 -64.11 -0.46
N LEU A 964 -62.19 -63.85 -1.62
CA LEU A 964 -62.48 -62.65 -2.41
C LEU A 964 -63.92 -62.67 -2.98
N HIS A 965 -64.44 -63.87 -3.27
CA HIS A 965 -65.77 -64.04 -3.84
C HIS A 965 -66.91 -63.74 -2.86
N GLN A 966 -66.62 -63.74 -1.54
CA GLN A 966 -67.61 -63.49 -0.49
C GLN A 966 -67.66 -62.00 -0.05
N CYS A 967 -66.57 -61.25 -0.22
CA CYS A 967 -66.55 -59.81 0.07
C CYS A 967 -67.20 -58.95 -1.04
N ILE A 968 -67.18 -59.41 -2.29
CA ILE A 968 -67.65 -58.61 -3.44
C ILE A 968 -69.19 -58.70 -3.62
N THR A 969 -69.85 -59.73 -3.10
CA THR A 969 -71.19 -60.11 -3.58
C THR A 969 -72.41 -59.53 -2.87
N THR A 970 -72.34 -58.57 -1.93
CA THR A 970 -73.62 -58.01 -1.44
C THR A 970 -73.69 -56.59 -0.87
N ARG A 971 -72.61 -55.81 -0.72
CA ARG A 971 -72.76 -54.49 -0.05
C ARG A 971 -72.07 -53.25 -0.62
N ASN A 972 -71.30 -53.28 -1.72
CA ASN A 972 -70.63 -52.04 -2.16
C ASN A 972 -70.31 -51.90 -3.67
N LEU A 973 -71.17 -52.42 -4.55
CA LEU A 973 -71.05 -52.17 -6.00
C LEU A 973 -71.09 -50.66 -6.34
N ARG A 974 -71.85 -49.87 -5.57
CA ARG A 974 -71.93 -48.41 -5.74
C ARG A 974 -70.62 -47.70 -5.37
N MET A 975 -69.97 -48.09 -4.29
CA MET A 975 -68.68 -47.51 -3.89
C MET A 975 -67.56 -47.88 -4.86
N PHE A 976 -67.58 -49.10 -5.41
CA PHE A 976 -66.64 -49.53 -6.44
C PHE A 976 -66.82 -48.76 -7.76
N LEU A 977 -68.07 -48.53 -8.18
CA LEU A 977 -68.37 -47.72 -9.37
C LEU A 977 -68.02 -46.24 -9.18
N VAL A 978 -68.22 -45.68 -7.99
CA VAL A 978 -67.79 -44.31 -7.65
C VAL A 978 -66.27 -44.20 -7.63
N PHE A 979 -65.56 -45.21 -7.12
CA PHE A 979 -64.10 -45.28 -7.16
C PHE A 979 -63.58 -45.34 -8.60
N VAL A 980 -64.11 -46.26 -9.43
CA VAL A 980 -63.74 -46.39 -10.85
C VAL A 980 -64.05 -45.11 -11.63
N ALA A 981 -65.20 -44.47 -11.39
CA ALA A 981 -65.54 -43.19 -12.02
C ALA A 981 -64.62 -42.05 -11.56
N SER A 982 -64.26 -41.99 -10.27
CA SER A 982 -63.33 -40.98 -9.74
C SER A 982 -61.93 -41.14 -10.31
N VAL A 983 -61.43 -42.38 -10.43
CA VAL A 983 -60.12 -42.68 -11.02
C VAL A 983 -60.12 -42.37 -12.52
N ALA A 984 -61.21 -42.68 -13.25
CA ALA A 984 -61.34 -42.35 -14.66
C ALA A 984 -61.42 -40.83 -14.92
N ILE A 985 -62.15 -40.09 -14.09
CA ILE A 985 -62.25 -38.62 -14.18
C ILE A 985 -60.91 -37.97 -13.81
N SER A 986 -60.24 -38.44 -12.75
CA SER A 986 -58.91 -37.96 -12.37
C SER A 986 -57.87 -38.28 -13.44
N ALA A 987 -57.91 -39.46 -14.06
CA ALA A 987 -57.02 -39.82 -15.16
C ALA A 987 -57.26 -38.94 -16.40
N ALA A 988 -58.52 -38.70 -16.77
CA ALA A 988 -58.87 -37.82 -17.89
C ALA A 988 -58.44 -36.36 -17.65
N LEU A 989 -58.63 -35.85 -16.42
CA LEU A 989 -58.18 -34.51 -16.02
C LEU A 989 -56.65 -34.41 -15.99
N TYR A 990 -55.94 -35.44 -15.54
CA TYR A 990 -54.48 -35.50 -15.59
C TYR A 990 -53.94 -35.53 -17.03
N SER A 991 -54.59 -36.28 -17.93
CA SER A 991 -54.20 -36.30 -19.36
C SER A 991 -54.47 -34.95 -20.04
N CYS A 992 -55.61 -34.31 -19.77
CA CYS A 992 -55.93 -32.99 -20.33
C CYS A 992 -55.02 -31.89 -19.76
N ALA A 993 -54.73 -31.89 -18.45
CA ALA A 993 -53.84 -30.93 -17.82
C ALA A 993 -52.37 -31.13 -18.22
N GLY A 994 -51.93 -32.37 -18.38
CA GLY A 994 -50.60 -32.70 -18.90
C GLY A 994 -50.42 -32.23 -20.35
N ILE A 995 -51.42 -32.42 -21.21
CA ILE A 995 -51.40 -31.93 -22.59
C ILE A 995 -51.44 -30.40 -22.63
N LEU A 996 -52.28 -29.75 -21.83
CA LEU A 996 -52.34 -28.28 -21.75
C LEU A 996 -51.05 -27.65 -21.20
N TYR A 997 -50.39 -28.30 -20.23
CA TYR A 997 -49.12 -27.84 -19.67
C TYR A 997 -47.95 -28.03 -20.67
N ILE A 998 -47.90 -29.16 -21.37
CA ILE A 998 -46.92 -29.40 -22.43
C ILE A 998 -47.13 -28.42 -23.59
N VAL A 999 -48.38 -28.17 -23.99
CA VAL A 999 -48.71 -27.18 -25.04
C VAL A 999 -48.37 -25.75 -24.60
N ALA A 1000 -48.64 -25.39 -23.34
CA ALA A 1000 -48.33 -24.05 -22.81
C ALA A 1000 -46.83 -23.82 -22.63
N GLU A 1001 -46.03 -24.85 -22.36
CA GLU A 1001 -44.57 -24.72 -22.31
C GLU A 1001 -43.90 -24.82 -23.69
N LEU A 1002 -44.45 -25.60 -24.62
CA LEU A 1002 -44.00 -25.58 -26.02
C LEU A 1002 -44.29 -24.22 -26.69
N GLN A 1003 -45.41 -23.56 -26.38
CA GLN A 1003 -45.72 -22.21 -26.88
C GLN A 1003 -44.82 -21.11 -26.32
N LYS A 1004 -44.17 -21.31 -25.17
CA LYS A 1004 -43.21 -20.34 -24.60
C LYS A 1004 -41.78 -20.52 -25.10
N LEU A 1005 -41.49 -21.60 -25.83
CA LEU A 1005 -40.14 -21.96 -26.26
C LEU A 1005 -39.76 -21.45 -27.67
N ASP A 1006 -40.66 -20.79 -28.41
CA ASP A 1006 -40.46 -20.29 -29.79
C ASP A 1006 -39.65 -21.27 -30.67
N ILE A 1007 -40.04 -22.54 -30.62
CA ILE A 1007 -39.65 -23.56 -31.59
C ILE A 1007 -40.92 -23.80 -32.41
N GLY A 1008 -40.83 -23.57 -33.72
CA GLY A 1008 -41.93 -23.87 -34.65
C GLY A 1008 -42.40 -25.32 -34.58
#